data_AF-A0A816U320-F1
#
_entry.id   AF-A0A816U320-F1
#
_cell.length_a   1.000
_cell.length_b   1.000
_cell.length_c   1.000
_cell.angle_alpha   90.00
_cell.angle_beta   90.00
_cell.angle_gamma   90.00
#
_symmetry.space_group_name_H-M   'P 1'
#
loop_
_entity.id
_entity.type
_entity.pdbx_description
1 polymer ?
#
loop_
_entity_poly.entity_id
_entity_poly.type
_entity_poly.pdbx_seq_one_letter_code
_entity_poly.pdbx_strand_id
1 'polypeptide(L)'
;MRAPSLVTSLLYQTQIRFASSSIDIADFIRGMSSAKKHKTESSSSTENKPRHVRMKERGRDPGLTSRINLQVISNGYAGTCKSVIINNDQTNYLFNCGEGTQRTLQEKNTTWEIKFSKTKHLFVTRKSWDTMGGLLGVCISLKDAYLNEITLHAPCDVISLLKHWKGLEAFPNVKLEQNEYDKGEFKDDCFKINAIPLRANSFVPNLDTKRQRLTTSNDLTQMQKFPDDLVYAYLCETYPFPGTLSAELCAFHGVPPTELRARLKNGEDVTLPDGRLIRSKDVTLPGEPPVKVLILDCPSLAYLDSISKSELNSQSYHVIVHLAPNSILNNEAYRTWMKSINTTHHLLLDETQKNVHMEAIYRYQTQLNYIDDGIFPLLSYQNILQENLKFPAPVDNISYGFTSTRIPIRPTLGPDNSKLVVLQPQNYIDLLLANEEFKRTFTAAKQQLQAMHEIAKTGHSYPEIVFLGTGSACPSKPRNTSGILVHINDGNIFLLECAEGTIGQIRHFYGDQSDEILSHIRFTYISHMHADHLGGLYGLLRQRRRAFENLGHKYEKLILLCPNKYVDVGRKQWSYFSNEYSFDDDVHVVFNRTLTNGLPTITHVGGENTEEEIFRFDSFKSIGLHGVQTVLVEHIYDAHALVLRHIDGWSLAFSGDCKQSSDFIQAG
;
A
#
# COMPACT_ATOMS: atom_id res chain seq x y z
N MET A 1 -17.37 37.80 12.51
CA MET A 1 -17.13 38.33 11.14
C MET A 1 -17.19 37.15 10.18
N ARG A 2 -18.09 37.18 9.19
CA ARG A 2 -18.30 36.06 8.26
C ARG A 2 -17.30 36.19 7.10
N ALA A 3 -16.35 35.26 7.01
CA ALA A 3 -15.51 35.05 5.83
C ALA A 3 -16.31 34.30 4.72
N PRO A 4 -15.94 34.44 3.44
CA PRO A 4 -16.87 34.22 2.33
C PRO A 4 -16.94 32.77 1.85
N SER A 5 -18.18 32.30 1.69
CA SER A 5 -18.64 30.96 1.26
C SER A 5 -18.39 30.61 -0.21
N LEU A 6 -17.46 31.27 -0.91
CA LEU A 6 -17.28 31.13 -2.36
C LEU A 6 -16.24 30.06 -2.75
N VAL A 7 -15.16 29.89 -1.98
CA VAL A 7 -14.17 28.83 -2.22
C VAL A 7 -14.78 27.46 -1.97
N THR A 8 -15.61 27.33 -0.92
CA THR A 8 -16.40 26.12 -0.65
C THR A 8 -17.37 25.84 -1.79
N SER A 9 -18.01 26.87 -2.37
CA SER A 9 -18.88 26.71 -3.55
C SER A 9 -18.12 26.29 -4.81
N LEU A 10 -16.90 26.79 -5.03
CA LEU A 10 -16.05 26.40 -6.17
C LEU A 10 -15.61 24.92 -6.06
N LEU A 11 -15.23 24.49 -4.86
CA LEU A 11 -14.84 23.10 -4.55
C LEU A 11 -16.05 22.16 -4.57
N TYR A 12 -17.22 22.60 -4.09
CA TYR A 12 -18.45 21.83 -4.13
C TYR A 12 -18.96 21.65 -5.57
N GLN A 13 -18.85 22.67 -6.43
CA GLN A 13 -19.22 22.56 -7.84
C GLN A 13 -18.25 21.69 -8.67
N THR A 14 -16.96 21.65 -8.33
CA THR A 14 -16.00 20.72 -8.97
C THR A 14 -16.16 19.27 -8.47
N GLN A 15 -16.66 19.04 -7.25
CA GLN A 15 -17.02 17.69 -6.78
C GLN A 15 -18.40 17.21 -7.27
N ILE A 16 -19.35 18.11 -7.55
CA ILE A 16 -20.74 17.75 -7.88
C ILE A 16 -20.96 17.16 -9.28
N ARG A 17 -19.94 17.09 -10.15
CA ARG A 17 -20.07 16.41 -11.46
C ARG A 17 -19.30 15.12 -11.66
N PHE A 18 -18.77 14.50 -10.61
CA PHE A 18 -18.14 13.17 -10.72
C PHE A 18 -18.52 12.17 -9.61
N ALA A 19 -19.77 12.21 -9.17
CA ALA A 19 -20.41 11.12 -8.43
C ALA A 19 -21.89 10.97 -8.83
N SER A 20 -22.14 10.43 -10.02
CA SER A 20 -23.36 9.65 -10.33
C SER A 20 -23.16 8.81 -11.58
N SER A 21 -22.20 7.89 -11.50
CA SER A 21 -22.43 6.56 -12.06
C SER A 21 -22.56 5.56 -10.92
N SER A 22 -23.31 5.93 -9.88
CA SER A 22 -24.11 4.98 -9.12
C SER A 22 -25.20 4.51 -10.08
N ILE A 23 -25.12 3.25 -10.49
CA ILE A 23 -26.29 2.56 -11.01
C ILE A 23 -27.38 2.75 -9.95
N ASP A 24 -28.44 3.49 -10.30
CA ASP A 24 -29.62 3.57 -9.47
C ASP A 24 -30.17 2.14 -9.35
N ILE A 25 -30.00 1.55 -8.16
CA ILE A 25 -30.44 0.18 -7.86
C ILE A 25 -31.96 0.07 -8.11
N ALA A 26 -32.71 1.16 -8.04
CA ALA A 26 -34.13 1.18 -8.37
C ALA A 26 -34.42 1.06 -9.89
N ASP A 27 -33.52 1.51 -10.76
CA ASP A 27 -33.65 1.40 -12.22
C ASP A 27 -33.11 0.07 -12.76
N PHE A 28 -32.10 -0.52 -12.11
CA PHE A 28 -31.69 -1.91 -12.35
C PHE A 28 -32.80 -2.91 -11.98
N ILE A 29 -33.54 -2.66 -10.89
CA ILE A 29 -34.68 -3.48 -10.47
C ILE A 29 -35.91 -3.26 -11.39
N ARG A 30 -36.16 -2.02 -11.84
CA ARG A 30 -37.25 -1.74 -12.79
C ARG A 30 -36.99 -2.35 -14.17
N GLY A 31 -35.74 -2.39 -14.64
CA GLY A 31 -35.34 -3.04 -15.89
C GLY A 31 -35.60 -4.55 -15.95
N MET A 32 -35.53 -5.25 -14.81
CA MET A 32 -35.86 -6.68 -14.72
C MET A 32 -37.37 -6.95 -14.64
N SER A 33 -38.20 -5.95 -14.32
CA SER A 33 -39.64 -6.13 -14.11
C SER A 33 -40.51 -6.06 -15.39
N SER A 34 -39.94 -5.69 -16.54
CA SER A 34 -40.69 -5.58 -17.81
C SER A 34 -40.73 -6.88 -18.64
N ALA A 35 -40.01 -7.92 -18.24
CA ALA A 35 -39.95 -9.19 -18.95
C ALA A 35 -40.62 -10.32 -18.14
N LYS A 36 -41.95 -10.26 -18.00
CA LYS A 36 -42.88 -11.42 -17.88
C LYS A 36 -44.29 -10.94 -17.52
N LYS A 37 -45.12 -10.71 -18.53
CA LYS A 37 -46.58 -10.87 -18.43
C LYS A 37 -46.97 -12.07 -19.26
N HIS A 38 -47.30 -13.19 -18.60
CA HIS A 38 -48.42 -14.06 -18.95
C HIS A 38 -48.57 -15.23 -17.97
N LYS A 39 -49.75 -15.28 -17.30
CA LYS A 39 -50.51 -16.44 -16.77
C LYS A 39 -49.85 -17.26 -15.65
N THR A 40 -50.49 -17.77 -14.60
CA THR A 40 -51.88 -17.86 -14.09
C THR A 40 -51.78 -18.40 -12.63
N GLU A 41 -52.83 -18.21 -11.84
CA GLU A 41 -53.02 -18.59 -10.43
C GLU A 41 -52.73 -20.08 -10.08
N SER A 42 -52.23 -20.34 -8.85
CA SER A 42 -52.91 -21.11 -7.77
C SER A 42 -51.94 -21.78 -6.77
N SER A 43 -52.13 -21.44 -5.49
CA SER A 43 -52.01 -22.22 -4.24
C SER A 43 -50.96 -23.34 -4.02
N SER A 44 -50.31 -23.22 -2.85
CA SER A 44 -50.05 -24.24 -1.82
C SER A 44 -48.57 -24.51 -1.45
N SER A 45 -48.41 -24.62 -0.14
CA SER A 45 -47.23 -24.82 0.69
C SER A 45 -46.40 -26.07 0.36
N THR A 46 -45.07 -25.95 0.40
CA THR A 46 -44.15 -26.95 0.99
C THR A 46 -42.71 -26.41 0.99
N GLU A 47 -42.03 -26.63 2.11
CA GLU A 47 -40.61 -26.34 2.32
C GLU A 47 -39.73 -26.95 1.21
N ASN A 48 -38.81 -26.18 0.64
CA ASN A 48 -37.76 -26.72 -0.22
C ASN A 48 -36.42 -26.05 0.08
N LYS A 49 -35.53 -26.82 0.70
CA LYS A 49 -34.09 -26.54 0.82
C LYS A 49 -33.51 -26.26 -0.58
N PRO A 50 -32.59 -25.29 -0.74
CA PRO A 50 -31.99 -25.03 -2.04
C PRO A 50 -31.15 -26.24 -2.48
N ARG A 51 -31.60 -26.91 -3.54
CA ARG A 51 -30.80 -27.92 -4.26
C ARG A 51 -29.60 -27.21 -4.87
N HIS A 52 -28.40 -27.57 -4.40
CA HIS A 52 -27.16 -27.32 -5.12
C HIS A 52 -27.26 -27.93 -6.52
N VAL A 53 -27.55 -27.09 -7.52
CA VAL A 53 -27.33 -27.45 -8.92
C VAL A 53 -25.83 -27.39 -9.13
N ARG A 54 -25.17 -28.53 -8.97
CA ARG A 54 -23.80 -28.77 -9.40
C ARG A 54 -23.80 -28.64 -10.92
N MET A 55 -23.51 -27.44 -11.43
CA MET A 55 -23.16 -27.28 -12.84
C MET A 55 -21.99 -28.22 -13.10
N LYS A 56 -22.21 -29.25 -13.93
CA LYS A 56 -21.12 -30.06 -14.47
C LYS A 56 -20.23 -29.09 -15.26
N GLU A 57 -19.09 -28.75 -14.67
CA GLU A 57 -17.96 -28.19 -15.38
C GLU A 57 -17.69 -29.10 -16.59
N ARG A 58 -17.94 -28.58 -17.79
CA ARG A 58 -17.43 -29.21 -19.00
C ARG A 58 -15.92 -29.15 -18.90
N GLY A 59 -15.27 -30.32 -18.83
CA GLY A 59 -13.82 -30.47 -18.76
C GLY A 59 -13.12 -29.62 -19.83
N ARG A 60 -12.62 -28.47 -19.41
CA ARG A 60 -11.41 -27.87 -19.98
C ARG A 60 -10.27 -28.44 -19.18
N ASP A 61 -9.23 -28.88 -19.87
CA ASP A 61 -7.95 -29.25 -19.27
C ASP A 61 -7.51 -28.14 -18.29
N PRO A 62 -7.00 -28.47 -17.09
CA PRO A 62 -6.52 -27.47 -16.15
C PRO A 62 -5.37 -26.64 -16.77
N GLY A 63 -5.65 -25.37 -17.04
CA GLY A 63 -4.83 -24.28 -16.51
C GLY A 63 -3.51 -23.88 -17.17
N LEU A 64 -3.12 -24.38 -18.35
CA LEU A 64 -1.93 -23.81 -19.03
C LEU A 64 -2.26 -22.44 -19.67
N THR A 65 -1.76 -21.39 -19.03
CA THR A 65 -1.89 -20.01 -19.51
C THR A 65 -0.78 -19.69 -20.52
N SER A 66 -1.16 -19.09 -21.66
CA SER A 66 -0.22 -18.67 -22.71
C SER A 66 0.39 -17.29 -22.44
N ARG A 67 -0.03 -16.62 -21.36
CA ARG A 67 0.44 -15.28 -20.99
C ARG A 67 0.71 -15.20 -19.50
N ILE A 68 1.96 -14.94 -19.16
CA ILE A 68 2.42 -14.76 -17.80
C ILE A 68 3.33 -13.54 -17.79
N ASN A 69 3.09 -12.61 -16.88
CA ASN A 69 3.87 -11.39 -16.77
C ASN A 69 4.35 -11.19 -15.35
N LEU A 70 5.56 -10.67 -15.24
CA LEU A 70 6.01 -9.98 -14.03
C LEU A 70 5.77 -8.49 -14.22
N GLN A 71 5.30 -7.81 -13.18
CA GLN A 71 5.13 -6.36 -13.19
C GLN A 71 5.56 -5.76 -11.87
N VAL A 72 6.26 -4.63 -11.94
CA VAL A 72 6.70 -3.88 -10.76
C VAL A 72 5.55 -3.04 -10.24
N ILE A 73 5.17 -3.27 -8.98
CA ILE A 73 4.19 -2.46 -8.27
C ILE A 73 4.86 -1.18 -7.78
N SER A 74 5.98 -1.32 -7.08
CA SER A 74 6.74 -0.22 -6.52
C SER A 74 8.20 -0.61 -6.30
N ASN A 75 9.10 0.36 -6.41
CA ASN A 75 10.55 0.16 -6.38
C ASN A 75 11.23 0.67 -5.11
N GLY A 76 10.46 1.16 -4.13
CA GLY A 76 10.99 1.71 -2.88
C GLY A 76 11.05 3.23 -2.83
N TYR A 77 10.89 3.92 -3.96
CA TYR A 77 10.94 5.38 -4.00
C TYR A 77 9.83 6.02 -3.17
N ALA A 78 10.08 7.22 -2.65
CA ALA A 78 9.15 7.99 -1.81
C ALA A 78 8.54 7.20 -0.63
N GLY A 79 9.26 6.20 -0.11
CA GLY A 79 8.80 5.39 1.03
C GLY A 79 7.77 4.32 0.70
N THR A 80 7.59 4.03 -0.58
CA THR A 80 6.85 2.83 -1.01
C THR A 80 7.64 1.56 -0.69
N CYS A 81 6.97 0.42 -0.69
CA CYS A 81 7.66 -0.87 -0.57
C CYS A 81 8.32 -1.28 -1.88
N LYS A 82 9.30 -2.20 -1.82
CA LYS A 82 9.77 -2.91 -3.01
C LYS A 82 8.87 -4.11 -3.22
N SER A 83 8.02 -4.04 -4.25
CA SER A 83 6.97 -5.03 -4.50
C SER A 83 6.79 -5.29 -5.99
N VAL A 84 6.58 -6.55 -6.32
CA VAL A 84 6.28 -7.02 -7.67
C VAL A 84 5.10 -7.96 -7.64
N ILE A 85 4.44 -8.10 -8.78
CA ILE A 85 3.36 -9.04 -8.98
C ILE A 85 3.68 -9.90 -10.19
N ILE A 86 3.43 -11.20 -10.06
CA ILE A 86 3.36 -12.09 -11.21
C ILE A 86 1.88 -12.33 -11.48
N ASN A 87 1.43 -12.16 -12.72
CA ASN A 87 0.02 -12.32 -13.07
C ASN A 87 -0.18 -13.08 -14.38
N ASN A 88 -1.32 -13.76 -14.45
CA ASN A 88 -1.87 -14.36 -15.65
C ASN A 88 -3.37 -14.02 -15.78
N ASP A 89 -4.06 -14.66 -16.72
CA ASP A 89 -5.48 -14.40 -16.97
C ASP A 89 -6.41 -14.79 -15.81
N GLN A 90 -5.94 -15.55 -14.82
CA GLN A 90 -6.76 -16.13 -13.76
C GLN A 90 -6.36 -15.67 -12.35
N THR A 91 -5.07 -15.54 -12.07
CA THR A 91 -4.51 -15.37 -10.73
C THR A 91 -3.37 -14.36 -10.73
N ASN A 92 -3.28 -13.57 -9.66
CA ASN A 92 -2.10 -12.78 -9.34
C ASN A 92 -1.40 -13.30 -8.08
N TYR A 93 -0.07 -13.26 -8.11
CA TYR A 93 0.86 -13.63 -7.06
C TYR A 93 1.63 -12.37 -6.67
N LEU A 94 1.29 -11.77 -5.53
CA LEU A 94 1.89 -10.53 -5.04
C LEU A 94 3.08 -10.86 -4.14
N PHE A 95 4.24 -10.26 -4.40
CA PHE A 95 5.44 -10.38 -3.58
C PHE A 95 5.67 -9.07 -2.84
N ASN A 96 5.62 -9.13 -1.51
CA ASN A 96 5.61 -8.01 -0.56
C ASN A 96 4.42 -7.06 -0.71
N CYS A 97 4.01 -6.49 0.42
CA CYS A 97 2.84 -5.63 0.57
C CYS A 97 3.04 -4.62 1.72
N GLY A 98 3.91 -3.63 1.53
CA GLY A 98 4.04 -2.52 2.46
C GLY A 98 2.93 -1.47 2.30
N GLU A 99 2.96 -0.42 3.12
CA GLU A 99 1.93 0.63 3.12
C GLU A 99 1.71 1.23 1.72
N GLY A 100 0.46 1.50 1.37
CA GLY A 100 0.08 2.11 0.09
C GLY A 100 -0.01 1.13 -1.08
N THR A 101 0.37 -0.15 -0.92
CA THR A 101 0.30 -1.17 -1.98
C THR A 101 -1.11 -1.29 -2.57
N GLN A 102 -2.15 -1.29 -1.71
CA GLN A 102 -3.54 -1.32 -2.15
C GLN A 102 -3.89 -0.14 -3.07
N ARG A 103 -3.40 1.05 -2.75
CA ARG A 103 -3.73 2.30 -3.45
C ARG A 103 -3.05 2.34 -4.81
N THR A 104 -1.80 1.87 -4.89
CA THR A 104 -1.09 1.67 -6.16
C THR A 104 -1.78 0.65 -7.06
N LEU A 105 -2.26 -0.46 -6.51
CA LEU A 105 -3.01 -1.46 -7.28
C LEU A 105 -4.35 -0.90 -7.79
N GLN A 106 -5.09 -0.17 -6.95
CA GLN A 106 -6.35 0.47 -7.33
C GLN A 106 -6.18 1.52 -8.43
N GLU A 107 -5.15 2.37 -8.34
CA GLU A 107 -4.80 3.38 -9.34
C GLU A 107 -4.76 2.77 -10.75
N LYS A 108 -4.20 1.56 -10.83
CA LYS A 108 -3.82 0.93 -12.08
C LYS A 108 -4.78 -0.15 -12.56
N ASN A 109 -5.87 -0.41 -11.84
CA ASN A 109 -6.91 -1.39 -12.21
C ASN A 109 -7.48 -1.24 -13.64
N THR A 110 -7.34 -0.06 -14.26
CA THR A 110 -7.81 0.23 -15.64
C THR A 110 -6.70 0.23 -16.69
N THR A 111 -5.43 0.35 -16.31
CA THR A 111 -4.28 0.49 -17.22
C THR A 111 -3.38 -0.74 -17.21
N TRP A 112 -3.37 -1.46 -16.09
CA TRP A 112 -2.68 -2.73 -15.95
C TRP A 112 -3.63 -3.87 -16.32
N GLU A 113 -3.10 -4.91 -16.95
CA GLU A 113 -3.81 -6.17 -17.15
C GLU A 113 -3.98 -6.95 -15.83
N ILE A 114 -3.80 -6.26 -14.70
CA ILE A 114 -3.92 -6.75 -13.34
C ILE A 114 -5.27 -6.27 -12.81
N LYS A 115 -6.14 -7.24 -12.52
CA LYS A 115 -7.36 -6.98 -11.75
C LYS A 115 -7.05 -7.30 -10.29
N PHE A 116 -7.15 -6.33 -9.40
CA PHE A 116 -6.93 -6.54 -7.96
C PHE A 116 -7.77 -7.71 -7.40
N SER A 117 -8.97 -7.89 -7.93
CA SER A 117 -9.87 -9.01 -7.61
C SER A 117 -9.37 -10.41 -8.01
N LYS A 118 -8.16 -10.54 -8.58
CA LYS A 118 -7.52 -11.82 -8.90
C LYS A 118 -6.32 -12.12 -8.00
N THR A 119 -6.00 -11.24 -7.06
CA THR A 119 -4.88 -11.44 -6.14
C THR A 119 -5.27 -12.49 -5.10
N LYS A 120 -4.79 -13.73 -5.29
CA LYS A 120 -5.09 -14.86 -4.41
C LYS A 120 -3.93 -15.25 -3.51
N HIS A 121 -2.69 -14.96 -3.91
CA HIS A 121 -1.49 -15.34 -3.18
C HIS A 121 -0.65 -14.11 -2.87
N LEU A 122 -0.25 -13.98 -1.60
CA LEU A 122 0.66 -12.95 -1.13
C LEU A 122 1.87 -13.63 -0.48
N PHE A 123 3.05 -13.37 -1.03
CA PHE A 123 4.32 -13.90 -0.56
C PHE A 123 5.11 -12.79 0.14
N VAL A 124 5.48 -13.01 1.39
CA VAL A 124 6.28 -12.05 2.17
C VAL A 124 7.74 -12.46 2.09
N THR A 125 8.70 -11.57 1.83
CA THR A 125 10.11 -12.01 1.75
C THR A 125 10.78 -12.09 3.12
N ARG A 126 10.36 -11.26 4.07
CA ARG A 126 10.93 -11.21 5.43
C ARG A 126 9.98 -10.59 6.43
N LYS A 127 10.26 -10.81 7.71
CA LYS A 127 9.52 -10.24 8.84
C LYS A 127 9.85 -8.76 9.01
N SER A 128 9.08 -7.88 8.36
CA SER A 128 9.27 -6.44 8.45
C SER A 128 8.06 -5.63 8.05
N TRP A 129 7.97 -4.42 8.59
CA TRP A 129 6.91 -3.49 8.20
C TRP A 129 6.99 -3.06 6.73
N ASP A 130 8.18 -2.97 6.14
CA ASP A 130 8.30 -2.58 4.72
C ASP A 130 7.66 -3.61 3.78
N THR A 131 7.62 -4.89 4.19
CA THR A 131 7.11 -6.00 3.38
C THR A 131 5.67 -6.35 3.71
N MET A 132 5.12 -5.82 4.82
CA MET A 132 3.83 -6.28 5.36
C MET A 132 2.90 -5.16 5.86
N GLY A 133 3.37 -3.93 6.00
CA GLY A 133 2.61 -2.83 6.60
C GLY A 133 1.31 -2.47 5.88
N GLY A 134 1.18 -2.85 4.60
CA GLY A 134 -0.04 -2.64 3.81
C GLY A 134 -1.00 -3.83 3.81
N LEU A 135 -0.71 -4.91 4.56
CA LEU A 135 -1.58 -6.08 4.65
C LEU A 135 -2.98 -5.71 5.16
N LEU A 136 -3.05 -4.80 6.13
CA LEU A 136 -4.32 -4.34 6.70
C LEU A 136 -5.18 -3.67 5.61
N GLY A 137 -4.62 -2.69 4.91
CA GLY A 137 -5.28 -2.04 3.79
C GLY A 137 -5.71 -3.00 2.68
N VAL A 138 -4.80 -3.87 2.24
CA VAL A 138 -5.12 -4.89 1.21
C VAL A 138 -6.27 -5.78 1.65
N CYS A 139 -6.29 -6.26 2.89
CA CYS A 139 -7.38 -7.08 3.39
C CYS A 139 -8.72 -6.32 3.35
N ILE A 140 -8.75 -5.05 3.79
CA ILE A 140 -9.96 -4.22 3.81
C ILE A 140 -10.48 -4.04 2.38
N SER A 141 -9.61 -3.65 1.45
CA SER A 141 -9.95 -3.48 0.03
C SER A 141 -10.47 -4.78 -0.63
N LEU A 142 -9.98 -5.95 -0.21
CA LEU A 142 -10.43 -7.24 -0.77
C LEU A 142 -11.87 -7.59 -0.35
N LYS A 143 -12.25 -7.26 0.89
CA LYS A 143 -13.64 -7.42 1.36
C LYS A 143 -14.60 -6.57 0.54
N ASP A 144 -14.24 -5.32 0.27
CA ASP A 144 -15.08 -4.41 -0.53
C ASP A 144 -15.23 -4.93 -1.98
N ALA A 145 -14.24 -5.68 -2.47
CA ALA A 145 -14.29 -6.35 -3.75
C ALA A 145 -15.01 -7.72 -3.75
N TYR A 146 -15.68 -8.09 -2.65
CA TYR A 146 -16.35 -9.39 -2.44
C TYR A 146 -15.43 -10.62 -2.58
N LEU A 147 -14.12 -10.44 -2.39
CA LEU A 147 -13.20 -11.55 -2.24
C LEU A 147 -13.12 -11.97 -0.78
N ASN A 148 -13.39 -13.25 -0.55
CA ASN A 148 -13.48 -13.79 0.80
C ASN A 148 -12.24 -14.59 1.21
N GLU A 149 -11.23 -14.73 0.35
CA GLU A 149 -10.08 -15.61 0.62
C GLU A 149 -8.80 -15.13 -0.05
N ILE A 150 -7.71 -15.08 0.72
CA ILE A 150 -6.35 -14.87 0.24
C ILE A 150 -5.42 -15.82 0.99
N THR A 151 -4.50 -16.45 0.27
CA THR A 151 -3.46 -17.28 0.88
C THR A 151 -2.22 -16.43 1.13
N LEU A 152 -1.84 -16.32 2.40
CA LEU A 152 -0.64 -15.67 2.85
C LEU A 152 0.49 -16.69 2.99
N HIS A 153 1.55 -16.54 2.22
CA HIS A 153 2.78 -17.31 2.34
C HIS A 153 3.74 -16.49 3.21
N ALA A 154 3.80 -16.86 4.49
CA ALA A 154 4.50 -16.09 5.53
C ALA A 154 4.95 -17.00 6.70
N PRO A 155 5.81 -16.51 7.64
CA PRO A 155 6.10 -17.21 8.89
C PRO A 155 4.89 -17.46 9.78
N CYS A 156 4.83 -18.60 10.47
CA CYS A 156 3.68 -19.05 11.28
C CYS A 156 3.17 -18.03 12.32
N ASP A 157 4.04 -17.15 12.82
CA ASP A 157 3.70 -16.13 13.81
C ASP A 157 2.98 -14.90 13.22
N VAL A 158 2.97 -14.72 11.89
CA VAL A 158 2.26 -13.61 11.22
C VAL A 158 0.76 -13.66 11.47
N ILE A 159 0.14 -14.84 11.44
CA ILE A 159 -1.30 -14.96 11.78
C ILE A 159 -1.56 -14.45 13.20
N SER A 160 -0.66 -14.70 14.14
CA SER A 160 -0.81 -14.21 15.52
C SER A 160 -0.80 -12.69 15.56
N LEU A 161 0.11 -12.05 14.83
CA LEU A 161 0.12 -10.59 14.66
C LEU A 161 -1.21 -10.09 14.06
N LEU A 162 -1.68 -10.71 12.97
CA LEU A 162 -2.94 -10.32 12.32
C LEU A 162 -4.16 -10.53 13.24
N LYS A 163 -4.16 -11.55 14.11
CA LYS A 163 -5.21 -11.73 15.12
C LYS A 163 -5.27 -10.58 16.12
N HIS A 164 -4.13 -9.98 16.46
CA HIS A 164 -4.11 -8.78 17.31
C HIS A 164 -4.62 -7.54 16.57
N TRP A 165 -4.38 -7.47 15.26
CA TRP A 165 -4.98 -6.41 14.42
C TRP A 165 -6.50 -6.55 14.28
N LYS A 166 -7.09 -7.72 14.57
CA LYS A 166 -8.56 -7.85 14.71
C LYS A 166 -9.12 -7.07 15.90
N GLY A 167 -8.26 -6.62 16.82
CA GLY A 167 -8.62 -5.63 17.85
C GLY A 167 -8.83 -4.22 17.29
N LEU A 168 -8.40 -3.97 16.05
CA LEU A 168 -8.84 -2.82 15.26
C LEU A 168 -10.25 -3.15 14.75
N GLU A 169 -11.24 -2.34 15.16
CA GLU A 169 -12.62 -2.56 14.75
C GLU A 169 -12.73 -2.48 13.21
N ALA A 170 -13.56 -3.35 12.61
CA ALA A 170 -13.76 -3.54 11.16
C ALA A 170 -12.74 -4.39 10.37
N PHE A 171 -11.84 -5.18 11.00
CA PHE A 171 -11.04 -6.17 10.25
C PHE A 171 -11.95 -7.11 9.43
N PRO A 172 -11.71 -7.27 8.13
CA PRO A 172 -12.60 -7.99 7.24
C PRO A 172 -12.60 -9.50 7.47
N ASN A 173 -13.73 -10.17 7.19
CA ASN A 173 -13.85 -11.62 7.17
C ASN A 173 -13.17 -12.23 5.92
N VAL A 174 -11.94 -11.82 5.60
CA VAL A 174 -11.12 -12.51 4.61
C VAL A 174 -10.56 -13.75 5.27
N LYS A 175 -10.83 -14.92 4.70
CA LYS A 175 -10.19 -16.17 5.07
C LYS A 175 -8.72 -16.07 4.68
N LEU A 176 -7.90 -15.87 5.70
CA LEU A 176 -6.44 -15.87 5.59
C LEU A 176 -5.98 -17.30 5.81
N GLU A 177 -5.77 -18.02 4.71
CA GLU A 177 -5.06 -19.30 4.78
C GLU A 177 -3.57 -19.03 4.80
N GLN A 178 -2.86 -19.63 5.76
CA GLN A 178 -1.42 -19.49 5.81
C GLN A 178 -0.73 -20.75 5.30
N ASN A 179 0.14 -20.54 4.32
CA ASN A 179 1.15 -21.52 3.96
C ASN A 179 2.47 -21.12 4.62
N GLU A 180 2.96 -21.98 5.51
CA GLU A 180 4.23 -21.78 6.18
C GLU A 180 5.36 -22.19 5.24
N TYR A 181 6.43 -21.42 5.22
CA TYR A 181 7.59 -21.70 4.36
C TYR A 181 8.16 -23.11 4.56
N ASP A 182 8.11 -23.60 5.80
CA ASP A 182 8.69 -24.88 6.21
C ASP A 182 7.83 -26.08 5.82
N LYS A 183 6.60 -25.85 5.32
CA LYS A 183 5.72 -26.91 4.78
C LYS A 183 6.07 -27.31 3.35
N GLY A 184 7.08 -26.66 2.77
CA GLY A 184 7.65 -27.00 1.47
C GLY A 184 7.10 -26.15 0.33
N GLU A 185 7.24 -26.70 -0.86
CA GLU A 185 6.94 -26.05 -2.13
C GLU A 185 5.44 -25.74 -2.32
N PHE A 186 5.12 -24.51 -2.72
CA PHE A 186 3.78 -24.18 -3.21
C PHE A 186 3.63 -24.60 -4.67
N LYS A 187 2.49 -25.21 -5.00
CA LYS A 187 2.13 -25.62 -6.37
C LYS A 187 0.71 -25.23 -6.68
N ASP A 188 0.50 -24.74 -7.89
CA ASP A 188 -0.82 -24.63 -8.51
C ASP A 188 -0.73 -25.02 -10.00
N ASP A 189 -1.74 -24.65 -10.80
CA ASP A 189 -1.78 -25.01 -12.22
C ASP A 189 -0.73 -24.28 -13.07
N CYS A 190 -0.16 -23.17 -12.58
CA CYS A 190 0.74 -22.31 -13.34
C CYS A 190 2.18 -22.39 -12.85
N PHE A 191 2.36 -22.46 -11.54
CA PHE A 191 3.66 -22.32 -10.90
C PHE A 191 3.97 -23.40 -9.88
N LYS A 192 5.27 -23.65 -9.79
CA LYS A 192 5.95 -24.29 -8.70
C LYS A 192 6.81 -23.21 -8.02
N ILE A 193 6.48 -22.83 -6.78
CA ILE A 193 7.15 -21.74 -6.05
C ILE A 193 7.85 -22.30 -4.81
N ASN A 194 9.17 -22.16 -4.79
CA ASN A 194 10.02 -22.54 -3.67
C ASN A 194 10.47 -21.33 -2.87
N ALA A 195 10.25 -21.38 -1.56
CA ALA A 195 10.83 -20.45 -0.61
C ALA A 195 12.21 -20.97 -0.17
N ILE A 196 13.27 -20.24 -0.51
CA ILE A 196 14.65 -20.59 -0.20
C ILE A 196 15.11 -19.74 0.99
N PRO A 197 15.36 -20.34 2.17
CA PRO A 197 15.78 -19.60 3.35
C PRO A 197 17.22 -19.09 3.19
N LEU A 198 17.40 -17.80 3.41
CA LEU A 198 18.69 -17.11 3.40
C LEU A 198 18.93 -16.55 4.79
N ARG A 199 20.04 -16.97 5.40
CA ARG A 199 20.45 -16.50 6.73
C ARG A 199 21.60 -15.53 6.62
N ALA A 200 21.67 -14.64 7.57
CA ALA A 200 22.84 -13.81 7.67
C ALA A 200 24.01 -14.51 8.38
N ASN A 201 25.22 -14.25 7.88
CA ASN A 201 26.45 -14.90 8.33
C ASN A 201 27.04 -14.40 9.63
N SER A 202 26.82 -13.12 9.89
CA SER A 202 27.03 -12.49 11.17
C SER A 202 25.63 -12.19 11.70
N PHE A 203 25.45 -12.22 13.02
CA PHE A 203 24.25 -11.62 13.63
C PHE A 203 24.10 -10.25 12.96
N VAL A 204 23.07 -10.09 12.12
CA VAL A 204 22.77 -8.81 11.51
C VAL A 204 22.24 -8.03 12.66
N PRO A 205 22.92 -7.00 13.14
CA PRO A 205 22.11 -5.89 13.49
C PRO A 205 21.36 -5.53 12.22
N ASN A 206 20.02 -5.67 12.23
CA ASN A 206 19.17 -4.71 11.51
C ASN A 206 19.91 -3.37 11.53
N LEU A 207 20.02 -2.63 10.42
CA LEU A 207 20.88 -1.44 10.13
C LEU A 207 21.08 -0.33 11.21
N ASP A 208 21.04 -0.71 12.47
CA ASP A 208 20.64 -0.11 13.73
C ASP A 208 21.04 -1.15 14.81
N THR A 209 22.32 -1.25 15.15
CA THR A 209 22.65 -1.57 16.56
C THR A 209 24.00 -0.99 16.95
N LYS A 210 24.00 -0.34 18.12
CA LYS A 210 25.05 -0.50 19.12
C LYS A 210 24.41 -0.89 20.45
N ARG A 211 24.79 -2.09 20.91
CA ARG A 211 24.84 -2.60 22.30
C ARG A 211 23.57 -3.03 23.07
N GLN A 212 23.68 -4.30 23.48
CA GLN A 212 23.50 -4.91 24.81
C GLN A 212 22.13 -5.04 25.49
N ARG A 213 21.74 -6.32 25.59
CA ARG A 213 20.98 -7.03 26.65
C ARG A 213 20.69 -6.22 27.93
N LEU A 214 19.40 -6.16 28.25
CA LEU A 214 18.69 -6.18 29.56
C LEU A 214 17.20 -6.09 29.14
N THR A 215 16.18 -6.81 29.59
CA THR A 215 15.87 -7.53 30.83
C THR A 215 14.64 -8.43 30.62
N THR A 216 14.53 -9.38 31.54
CA THR A 216 13.43 -10.30 31.87
C THR A 216 12.03 -9.67 31.99
N SER A 217 11.04 -10.27 31.32
CA SER A 217 9.66 -10.37 31.80
C SER A 217 9.00 -11.63 31.23
N ASN A 218 8.25 -12.33 32.07
CA ASN A 218 7.97 -13.78 31.99
C ASN A 218 6.68 -14.18 31.25
N ASP A 219 6.05 -13.29 30.47
CA ASP A 219 4.72 -13.58 29.87
C ASP A 219 4.71 -13.82 28.35
N LEU A 220 5.88 -14.01 27.72
CA LEU A 220 5.99 -14.25 26.26
C LEU A 220 6.69 -15.57 25.86
N THR A 221 6.84 -16.51 26.79
CA THR A 221 7.72 -17.68 26.63
C THR A 221 7.17 -18.86 25.81
N GLN A 222 6.06 -18.72 25.09
CA GLN A 222 5.52 -19.83 24.25
C GLN A 222 5.14 -19.45 22.82
N MET A 223 5.72 -18.39 22.25
CA MET A 223 5.72 -18.22 20.81
C MET A 223 7.13 -18.45 20.27
N GLN A 224 7.27 -19.45 19.39
CA GLN A 224 8.49 -19.66 18.62
C GLN A 224 8.63 -18.47 17.66
N LYS A 225 9.29 -17.40 18.12
CA LYS A 225 9.47 -16.17 17.35
C LYS A 225 10.21 -16.49 16.06
N PHE A 226 9.69 -16.04 14.93
CA PHE A 226 10.39 -16.18 13.66
C PHE A 226 11.70 -15.35 13.69
N PRO A 227 12.85 -15.92 13.26
CA PRO A 227 14.14 -15.27 13.41
C PRO A 227 14.26 -13.99 12.54
N ASP A 228 14.81 -12.92 13.10
CA ASP A 228 15.01 -11.66 12.38
C ASP A 228 16.17 -11.71 11.36
N ASP A 229 17.02 -12.73 11.46
CA ASP A 229 18.16 -12.99 10.57
C ASP A 229 17.77 -13.79 9.31
N LEU A 230 16.47 -14.02 9.10
CA LEU A 230 15.96 -14.90 8.05
C LEU A 230 15.17 -14.12 6.99
N VAL A 231 15.59 -14.29 5.74
CA VAL A 231 14.95 -13.76 4.54
C VAL A 231 14.67 -14.93 3.60
N TYR A 232 13.56 -14.90 2.86
CA TYR A 232 13.28 -15.88 1.82
C TYR A 232 13.42 -15.27 0.45
N ALA A 233 14.17 -15.97 -0.40
CA ALA A 233 14.08 -15.81 -1.84
C ALA A 233 12.99 -16.74 -2.38
N TYR A 234 12.26 -16.30 -3.41
CA TYR A 234 11.24 -17.11 -4.06
C TYR A 234 11.68 -17.49 -5.47
N LEU A 235 11.92 -18.78 -5.68
CA LEU A 235 12.14 -19.36 -7.00
C LEU A 235 10.78 -19.77 -7.57
N CYS A 236 10.32 -19.04 -8.59
CA CYS A 236 9.08 -19.31 -9.31
C CYS A 236 9.40 -20.01 -10.63
N GLU A 237 8.96 -21.25 -10.79
CA GLU A 237 9.16 -22.05 -12.00
C GLU A 237 7.80 -22.33 -12.67
N THR A 238 7.66 -21.95 -13.95
CA THR A 238 6.45 -22.26 -14.73
C THR A 238 6.47 -23.69 -15.24
N TYR A 239 5.33 -24.35 -15.35
CA TYR A 239 5.22 -25.61 -16.09
C TYR A 239 5.51 -25.44 -17.60
N PRO A 240 6.04 -26.46 -18.29
CA PRO A 240 6.27 -26.40 -19.74
C PRO A 240 4.94 -26.18 -20.47
N PHE A 241 4.94 -25.26 -21.45
CA PHE A 241 3.75 -24.99 -22.26
C PHE A 241 3.75 -25.86 -23.52
N PRO A 242 2.72 -26.69 -23.76
CA PRO A 242 2.68 -27.54 -24.94
C PRO A 242 2.54 -26.70 -26.20
N GLY A 243 3.03 -27.26 -27.31
CA GLY A 243 2.91 -26.64 -28.62
C GLY A 243 1.46 -26.33 -29.00
N THR A 244 1.24 -25.19 -29.64
CA THR A 244 -0.11 -24.82 -30.10
C THR A 244 -0.36 -25.37 -31.48
N LEU A 245 -1.50 -26.05 -31.68
CA LEU A 245 -1.90 -26.52 -33.00
C LEU A 245 -2.10 -25.34 -33.96
N SER A 246 -1.39 -25.33 -35.08
CA SER A 246 -1.52 -24.31 -36.10
C SER A 246 -2.66 -24.65 -37.06
N ALA A 247 -3.71 -23.82 -37.05
CA ALA A 247 -4.83 -23.98 -37.96
C ALA A 247 -4.40 -23.89 -39.44
N GLU A 248 -3.38 -23.07 -39.74
CA GLU A 248 -2.80 -22.92 -41.08
C GLU A 248 -2.03 -24.17 -41.51
N LEU A 249 -1.18 -24.74 -40.64
CA LEU A 249 -0.47 -25.99 -40.95
C LEU A 249 -1.46 -27.15 -41.09
N CYS A 250 -2.47 -27.23 -40.22
CA CYS A 250 -3.55 -28.19 -40.39
C CYS A 250 -4.25 -28.05 -41.75
N ALA A 251 -4.56 -26.81 -42.17
CA ALA A 251 -5.18 -26.56 -43.48
C ALA A 251 -4.25 -26.95 -44.64
N PHE A 252 -2.96 -26.59 -44.55
CA PHE A 252 -1.93 -26.95 -45.54
C PHE A 252 -1.80 -28.47 -45.72
N HIS A 253 -1.83 -29.22 -44.63
CA HIS A 253 -1.79 -30.68 -44.65
C HIS A 253 -3.14 -31.36 -44.94
N GLY A 254 -4.21 -30.58 -45.18
CA GLY A 254 -5.55 -31.10 -45.47
C GLY A 254 -6.26 -31.73 -44.27
N VAL A 255 -5.86 -31.39 -43.04
CA VAL A 255 -6.48 -31.88 -41.80
C VAL A 255 -7.80 -31.13 -41.55
N PRO A 256 -8.96 -31.80 -41.64
CA PRO A 256 -10.26 -31.16 -41.45
C PRO A 256 -10.46 -30.73 -39.98
N PRO A 257 -11.33 -29.74 -39.69
CA PRO A 257 -11.63 -29.29 -38.33
C PRO A 257 -12.53 -30.28 -37.57
N THR A 258 -12.05 -31.51 -37.40
CA THR A 258 -12.74 -32.62 -36.73
C THR A 258 -11.95 -33.08 -35.50
N GLU A 259 -12.37 -34.18 -34.87
CA GLU A 259 -11.67 -34.86 -33.77
C GLU A 259 -10.19 -35.14 -34.06
N LEU A 260 -9.82 -35.28 -35.35
CA LEU A 260 -8.42 -35.43 -35.80
C LEU A 260 -7.52 -34.29 -35.30
N ARG A 261 -8.02 -33.04 -35.29
CA ARG A 261 -7.25 -31.90 -34.76
C ARG A 261 -7.08 -31.95 -33.25
N ALA A 262 -8.05 -32.48 -32.50
CA ALA A 262 -7.94 -32.63 -31.06
C ALA A 262 -6.86 -33.67 -30.71
N ARG A 263 -6.82 -34.78 -31.45
CA ARG A 263 -5.79 -35.81 -31.32
C ARG A 263 -4.39 -35.27 -31.64
N LEU A 264 -4.24 -34.55 -32.77
CA LEU A 264 -2.99 -33.87 -33.12
C LEU A 264 -2.56 -32.85 -32.06
N LYS A 265 -3.50 -32.09 -31.48
CA LYS A 265 -3.21 -31.16 -30.39
C LYS A 265 -2.72 -31.87 -29.12
N ASN A 266 -3.20 -33.07 -28.86
CA ASN A 266 -2.81 -33.88 -27.71
C ASN A 266 -1.49 -34.65 -27.92
N GLY A 267 -0.79 -34.40 -29.04
CA GLY A 267 0.48 -35.07 -29.34
C GLY A 267 0.34 -36.38 -30.11
N GLU A 268 -0.86 -36.78 -30.50
CA GLU A 268 -1.08 -38.02 -31.26
C GLU A 268 -0.87 -37.80 -32.76
N ASP A 269 -0.19 -38.74 -33.41
CA ASP A 269 -0.11 -38.79 -34.87
C ASP A 269 -1.43 -39.36 -35.44
N VAL A 270 -1.89 -38.80 -36.56
CA VAL A 270 -3.20 -39.13 -37.13
C VAL A 270 -3.09 -39.50 -38.59
N THR A 271 -3.75 -40.58 -38.99
CA THR A 271 -3.88 -40.98 -40.39
C THR A 271 -5.17 -40.40 -40.98
N LEU A 272 -5.04 -39.68 -42.10
CA LEU A 272 -6.17 -39.13 -42.85
C LEU A 272 -6.90 -40.22 -43.64
N PRO A 273 -8.16 -39.97 -44.07
CA PRO A 273 -8.92 -40.92 -44.90
C PRO A 273 -8.24 -41.31 -46.23
N ASP A 274 -7.32 -40.48 -46.72
CA ASP A 274 -6.52 -40.73 -47.92
C ASP A 274 -5.24 -41.56 -47.65
N GLY A 275 -5.05 -42.03 -46.41
CA GLY A 275 -3.93 -42.87 -45.99
C GLY A 275 -2.66 -42.12 -45.57
N ARG A 276 -2.61 -40.79 -45.68
CA ARG A 276 -1.45 -40.00 -45.25
C ARG A 276 -1.36 -39.91 -43.72
N LEU A 277 -0.20 -40.22 -43.16
CA LEU A 277 0.11 -40.01 -41.74
C LEU A 277 0.56 -38.56 -41.51
N ILE A 278 -0.17 -37.82 -40.69
CA ILE A 278 0.19 -36.48 -40.24
C ILE A 278 0.70 -36.60 -38.81
N ARG A 279 1.95 -36.17 -38.58
CA ARG A 279 2.49 -36.18 -37.22
C ARG A 279 2.05 -34.92 -36.49
N SER A 280 1.78 -35.04 -35.19
CA SER A 280 1.40 -33.90 -34.35
C SER A 280 2.41 -32.75 -34.50
N LYS A 281 3.71 -33.08 -34.40
CA LYS A 281 4.82 -32.13 -34.54
C LYS A 281 4.86 -31.35 -35.87
N ASP A 282 4.27 -31.88 -36.94
CA ASP A 282 4.29 -31.25 -38.27
C ASP A 282 3.22 -30.14 -38.37
N VAL A 283 2.24 -30.14 -37.47
CA VAL A 283 1.11 -29.20 -37.45
C VAL A 283 0.98 -28.42 -36.14
N THR A 284 1.86 -28.66 -35.16
CA THR A 284 1.95 -27.89 -33.92
C THR A 284 3.15 -26.97 -33.93
N LEU A 285 2.96 -25.72 -33.53
CA LEU A 285 4.06 -24.81 -33.20
C LEU A 285 4.85 -25.35 -31.99
N PRO A 286 6.16 -25.09 -31.87
CA PRO A 286 6.95 -25.52 -30.72
C PRO A 286 6.35 -24.98 -29.42
N GLY A 287 6.37 -25.81 -28.38
CA GLY A 287 6.01 -25.40 -27.02
C GLY A 287 7.08 -24.52 -26.38
N GLU A 288 6.81 -24.01 -25.19
CA GLU A 288 7.77 -23.22 -24.41
C GLU A 288 8.30 -24.04 -23.23
N PRO A 289 9.62 -24.06 -22.99
CA PRO A 289 10.20 -24.75 -21.84
C PRO A 289 9.80 -24.07 -20.52
N PRO A 290 10.04 -24.74 -19.37
CA PRO A 290 9.91 -24.10 -18.07
C PRO A 290 10.76 -22.83 -17.98
N VAL A 291 10.18 -21.76 -17.46
CA VAL A 291 10.85 -20.49 -17.22
C VAL A 291 10.99 -20.29 -15.72
N LYS A 292 12.18 -19.87 -15.28
CA LYS A 292 12.51 -19.59 -13.89
C LYS A 292 12.65 -18.10 -13.64
N VAL A 293 11.96 -17.62 -12.60
CA VAL A 293 12.01 -16.25 -12.10
C VAL A 293 12.41 -16.29 -10.64
N LEU A 294 13.41 -15.50 -10.26
CA LEU A 294 13.87 -15.40 -8.88
C LEU A 294 13.47 -14.05 -8.30
N ILE A 295 12.75 -14.06 -7.19
CA ILE A 295 12.51 -12.87 -6.36
C ILE A 295 13.48 -12.93 -5.18
N LEU A 296 14.47 -12.04 -5.15
CA LEU A 296 15.54 -12.04 -4.16
C LEU A 296 15.50 -10.77 -3.33
N ASP A 297 15.18 -10.89 -2.04
CA ASP A 297 15.33 -9.82 -1.05
C ASP A 297 16.71 -9.92 -0.41
N CYS A 298 17.44 -8.80 -0.39
CA CYS A 298 18.76 -8.70 0.22
C CYS A 298 18.84 -7.38 1.00
N PRO A 299 18.40 -7.37 2.27
CA PRO A 299 18.32 -6.13 3.05
C PRO A 299 19.69 -5.63 3.51
N SER A 300 20.71 -6.50 3.61
CA SER A 300 22.07 -6.13 3.99
C SER A 300 23.12 -7.08 3.40
N LEU A 301 24.39 -6.66 3.38
CA LEU A 301 25.49 -7.49 2.88
C LEU A 301 25.72 -8.76 3.71
N ALA A 302 25.19 -8.84 4.92
CA ALA A 302 25.34 -10.01 5.78
C ALA A 302 24.71 -11.28 5.19
N TYR A 303 23.78 -11.13 4.23
CA TYR A 303 23.13 -12.24 3.53
C TYR A 303 23.89 -12.73 2.29
N LEU A 304 24.88 -11.96 1.80
CA LEU A 304 25.55 -12.26 0.53
C LEU A 304 26.24 -13.63 0.51
N ASP A 305 26.82 -14.05 1.64
CA ASP A 305 27.46 -15.36 1.70
C ASP A 305 26.45 -16.52 1.65
N SER A 306 25.32 -16.40 2.38
CA SER A 306 24.23 -17.39 2.28
C SER A 306 23.65 -17.44 0.87
N ILE A 307 23.50 -16.28 0.20
CA ILE A 307 23.09 -16.21 -1.21
C ILE A 307 24.10 -16.94 -2.10
N SER A 308 25.40 -16.66 -1.91
CA SER A 308 26.49 -17.22 -2.73
C SER A 308 26.70 -18.72 -2.51
N LYS A 309 26.34 -19.26 -1.35
CA LYS A 309 26.43 -20.71 -1.03
C LYS A 309 25.14 -21.48 -1.29
N SER A 310 24.03 -20.79 -1.52
CA SER A 310 22.74 -21.42 -1.77
C SER A 310 22.70 -22.13 -3.14
N GLU A 311 21.68 -22.97 -3.33
CA GLU A 311 21.39 -23.64 -4.60
C GLU A 311 21.01 -22.68 -5.75
N LEU A 312 20.84 -21.39 -5.46
CA LEU A 312 20.50 -20.36 -6.45
C LEU A 312 21.56 -20.25 -7.57
N ASN A 313 22.83 -20.43 -7.25
CA ASN A 313 23.93 -20.25 -8.21
C ASN A 313 24.06 -21.40 -9.22
N SER A 314 23.39 -22.52 -8.96
CA SER A 314 23.42 -23.71 -9.83
C SER A 314 22.33 -23.69 -10.91
N GLN A 315 21.53 -22.62 -10.99
CA GLN A 315 20.37 -22.52 -11.88
C GLN A 315 20.54 -21.42 -12.94
N SER A 316 19.68 -21.45 -13.96
CA SER A 316 19.55 -20.41 -14.97
C SER A 316 18.18 -19.75 -14.85
N TYR A 317 18.15 -18.42 -14.95
CA TYR A 317 16.95 -17.62 -14.75
C TYR A 317 16.64 -16.76 -15.97
N HIS A 318 15.35 -16.60 -16.28
CA HIS A 318 14.93 -15.55 -17.22
C HIS A 318 15.12 -14.17 -16.60
N VAL A 319 14.65 -13.99 -15.37
CA VAL A 319 14.86 -12.74 -14.63
C VAL A 319 15.11 -12.99 -13.15
N ILE A 320 16.06 -12.24 -12.60
CA ILE A 320 16.26 -12.09 -11.16
C ILE A 320 15.80 -10.68 -10.76
N VAL A 321 14.83 -10.60 -9.87
CA VAL A 321 14.36 -9.36 -9.26
C VAL A 321 15.09 -9.14 -7.95
N HIS A 322 15.87 -8.07 -7.88
CA HIS A 322 16.64 -7.70 -6.70
C HIS A 322 15.86 -6.66 -5.88
N LEU A 323 15.33 -7.09 -4.74
CA LEU A 323 14.70 -6.23 -3.72
C LEU A 323 15.77 -5.88 -2.69
N ALA A 324 16.59 -4.85 -2.96
CA ALA A 324 17.71 -4.51 -2.09
C ALA A 324 17.91 -2.99 -2.02
N PRO A 325 18.41 -2.44 -0.90
CA PRO A 325 18.80 -1.03 -0.82
C PRO A 325 19.86 -0.66 -1.86
N ASN A 326 19.89 0.61 -2.27
CA ASN A 326 20.87 1.12 -3.23
C ASN A 326 22.32 0.85 -2.79
N SER A 327 22.60 0.98 -1.49
CA SER A 327 23.91 0.70 -0.89
C SER A 327 24.38 -0.73 -1.10
N ILE A 328 23.45 -1.69 -1.18
CA ILE A 328 23.73 -3.10 -1.45
C ILE A 328 23.87 -3.33 -2.96
N LEU A 329 22.95 -2.78 -3.74
CA LEU A 329 22.97 -2.90 -5.19
C LEU A 329 24.25 -2.34 -5.81
N ASN A 330 24.85 -1.30 -5.22
CA ASN A 330 26.10 -0.70 -5.67
C ASN A 330 27.36 -1.26 -5.00
N ASN A 331 27.21 -2.20 -4.08
CA ASN A 331 28.35 -2.84 -3.45
C ASN A 331 29.11 -3.72 -4.44
N GLU A 332 30.45 -3.65 -4.41
CA GLU A 332 31.33 -4.37 -5.32
C GLU A 332 31.20 -5.90 -5.21
N ALA A 333 31.11 -6.44 -3.98
CA ALA A 333 30.95 -7.87 -3.77
C ALA A 333 29.60 -8.37 -4.27
N TYR A 334 28.52 -7.60 -4.03
CA TYR A 334 27.19 -7.93 -4.54
C TYR A 334 27.15 -7.87 -6.08
N ARG A 335 27.76 -6.85 -6.69
CA ARG A 335 27.89 -6.71 -8.16
C ARG A 335 28.70 -7.84 -8.79
N THR A 336 29.76 -8.29 -8.12
CA THR A 336 30.56 -9.44 -8.55
C THR A 336 29.73 -10.71 -8.55
N TRP A 337 28.99 -10.97 -7.47
CA TRP A 337 28.07 -12.09 -7.40
C TRP A 337 26.97 -12.01 -8.48
N MET A 338 26.34 -10.84 -8.67
CA MET A 338 25.33 -10.64 -9.71
C MET A 338 25.86 -10.97 -11.12
N LYS A 339 27.12 -10.63 -11.43
CA LYS A 339 27.73 -10.98 -12.72
C LYS A 339 28.04 -12.47 -12.87
N SER A 340 28.17 -13.21 -11.76
CA SER A 340 28.51 -14.63 -11.76
C SER A 340 27.31 -15.56 -11.98
N ILE A 341 26.10 -15.10 -11.63
CA ILE A 341 24.89 -15.91 -11.73
C ILE A 341 24.33 -15.89 -13.15
N ASN A 342 23.91 -17.06 -13.66
CA ASN A 342 23.40 -17.19 -15.02
C ASN A 342 21.95 -16.68 -15.11
N THR A 343 21.77 -15.49 -15.69
CA THR A 343 20.44 -14.96 -15.98
C THR A 343 20.37 -14.16 -17.26
N THR A 344 19.19 -14.17 -17.89
CA THR A 344 18.91 -13.33 -19.05
C THR A 344 18.81 -11.86 -18.65
N HIS A 345 18.22 -11.53 -17.49
CA HIS A 345 18.04 -10.16 -17.03
C HIS A 345 18.12 -10.03 -15.50
N HIS A 346 18.79 -8.99 -15.01
CA HIS A 346 18.66 -8.49 -13.64
C HIS A 346 17.71 -7.28 -13.64
N LEU A 347 16.70 -7.33 -12.78
CA LEU A 347 15.79 -6.22 -12.52
C LEU A 347 16.04 -5.67 -11.12
N LEU A 348 16.57 -4.45 -11.03
CA LEU A 348 16.92 -3.81 -9.77
C LEU A 348 15.79 -2.92 -9.27
N LEU A 349 15.25 -3.20 -8.09
CA LEU A 349 14.31 -2.30 -7.41
C LEU A 349 15.10 -1.47 -6.40
N ASP A 350 15.27 -0.19 -6.73
CA ASP A 350 16.15 0.76 -6.03
C ASP A 350 15.34 1.98 -5.58
N GLU A 351 15.36 2.26 -4.27
CA GLU A 351 14.61 3.35 -3.64
C GLU A 351 15.09 4.75 -4.02
N THR A 352 16.29 4.88 -4.59
CA THR A 352 16.82 6.16 -5.09
C THR A 352 16.29 6.50 -6.48
N GLN A 353 15.74 5.51 -7.19
CA GLN A 353 15.23 5.69 -8.54
C GLN A 353 13.84 6.31 -8.52
N LYS A 354 13.81 7.64 -8.69
CA LYS A 354 12.64 8.48 -8.83
C LYS A 354 11.64 7.92 -9.86
N ASN A 355 10.37 7.74 -9.49
CA ASN A 355 9.29 7.41 -10.42
C ASN A 355 7.90 7.89 -9.95
N VAL A 356 6.90 7.74 -10.83
CA VAL A 356 5.50 8.04 -10.54
C VAL A 356 4.73 6.76 -10.19
N HIS A 357 4.46 6.56 -8.91
CA HIS A 357 3.61 5.44 -8.46
C HIS A 357 2.14 5.67 -8.78
N MET A 358 1.66 6.89 -8.49
CA MET A 358 0.27 7.31 -8.61
C MET A 358 0.18 8.57 -9.45
N GLU A 359 -0.50 8.52 -10.60
CA GLU A 359 -0.67 9.69 -11.46
C GLU A 359 -1.75 10.63 -10.92
N ALA A 360 -2.83 10.05 -10.37
CA ALA A 360 -3.98 10.78 -9.88
C ALA A 360 -3.59 11.89 -8.90
N ILE A 361 -2.74 11.61 -7.91
CA ILE A 361 -2.35 12.60 -6.90
C ILE A 361 -1.70 13.83 -7.54
N TYR A 362 -0.84 13.62 -8.54
CA TYR A 362 -0.16 14.72 -9.21
C TYR A 362 -1.10 15.46 -10.15
N ARG A 363 -1.95 14.73 -10.88
CA ARG A 363 -2.99 15.34 -11.72
C ARG A 363 -3.88 16.29 -10.92
N TYR A 364 -4.43 15.80 -9.80
CA TYR A 364 -5.31 16.62 -8.97
C TYR A 364 -4.55 17.76 -8.30
N GLN A 365 -3.31 17.55 -7.84
CA GLN A 365 -2.51 18.66 -7.29
C GLN A 365 -2.21 19.72 -8.35
N THR A 366 -1.87 19.35 -9.59
CA THR A 366 -1.66 20.32 -10.68
C THR A 366 -2.92 21.14 -10.95
N GLN A 367 -4.08 20.49 -10.95
CA GLN A 367 -5.36 21.18 -11.17
C GLN A 367 -5.71 22.12 -10.02
N LEU A 368 -5.45 21.71 -8.77
CA LEU A 368 -5.66 22.54 -7.58
C LEU A 368 -4.67 23.70 -7.52
N ASN A 369 -3.39 23.46 -7.82
CA ASN A 369 -2.37 24.50 -7.93
C ASN A 369 -2.71 25.54 -9.01
N TYR A 370 -3.27 25.10 -10.14
CA TYR A 370 -3.75 26.02 -11.17
C TYR A 370 -4.91 26.91 -10.67
N ILE A 371 -5.75 26.39 -9.77
CA ILE A 371 -6.83 27.15 -9.14
C ILE A 371 -6.24 28.16 -8.15
N ASP A 372 -5.34 27.70 -7.29
CA ASP A 372 -4.70 28.52 -6.26
C ASP A 372 -3.34 27.93 -5.87
N ASP A 373 -2.26 28.60 -6.25
CA ASP A 373 -0.88 28.16 -6.00
C ASP A 373 -0.38 28.50 -4.59
N GLY A 374 -1.08 29.38 -3.87
CA GLY A 374 -0.80 29.73 -2.49
C GLY A 374 -1.35 28.70 -1.50
N ILE A 375 -2.56 28.19 -1.75
CA ILE A 375 -3.20 27.15 -0.92
C ILE A 375 -2.74 25.75 -1.33
N PHE A 376 -2.49 25.52 -2.61
CA PHE A 376 -2.15 24.20 -3.15
C PHE A 376 -0.77 24.23 -3.83
N PRO A 377 0.33 24.19 -3.05
CA PRO A 377 1.67 24.10 -3.64
C PRO A 377 1.83 22.79 -4.41
N LEU A 378 2.66 22.80 -5.45
CA LEU A 378 3.02 21.58 -6.17
C LEU A 378 3.75 20.59 -5.26
N LEU A 379 3.49 19.30 -5.43
CA LEU A 379 4.22 18.26 -4.70
C LEU A 379 5.71 18.30 -5.07
N SER A 380 6.59 17.96 -4.14
CA SER A 380 8.06 17.98 -4.31
C SER A 380 8.53 17.36 -5.65
N TYR A 381 7.90 16.27 -6.07
CA TYR A 381 8.21 15.57 -7.30
C TYR A 381 7.80 16.30 -8.59
N GLN A 382 6.75 17.13 -8.54
CA GLN A 382 6.29 17.93 -9.69
C GLN A 382 7.28 19.05 -10.01
N ASN A 383 7.95 19.58 -8.98
CA ASN A 383 8.99 20.60 -9.15
C ASN A 383 10.20 20.04 -9.92
N ILE A 384 10.52 18.75 -9.72
CA ILE A 384 11.63 18.06 -10.38
C ILE A 384 11.29 17.69 -11.84
N LEU A 385 10.01 17.53 -12.16
CA LEU A 385 9.55 17.09 -13.47
C LEU A 385 9.60 18.16 -14.57
N GLN A 386 9.87 19.42 -14.21
CA GLN A 386 10.31 20.42 -15.18
C GLN A 386 11.64 20.03 -15.86
N GLU A 387 12.41 19.08 -15.30
CA GLU A 387 13.75 18.70 -15.78
C GLU A 387 13.82 17.44 -16.69
N ASN A 388 12.69 16.88 -17.16
CA ASN A 388 12.60 15.62 -17.91
C ASN A 388 13.15 14.40 -17.14
N LEU A 389 12.28 13.61 -16.50
CA LEU A 389 12.67 12.31 -15.93
C LEU A 389 13.37 11.45 -16.97
N LYS A 390 14.68 11.24 -16.80
CA LYS A 390 15.46 10.29 -17.60
C LYS A 390 15.52 8.97 -16.86
N PHE A 391 14.84 7.96 -17.40
CA PHE A 391 15.01 6.59 -16.94
C PHE A 391 16.36 6.07 -17.45
N PRO A 392 17.24 5.56 -16.57
CA PRO A 392 18.47 4.91 -16.99
C PRO A 392 18.21 3.83 -18.05
N ALA A 393 18.96 3.88 -19.14
CA ALA A 393 18.95 2.83 -20.14
C ALA A 393 19.50 1.53 -19.53
N PRO A 394 19.01 0.35 -19.96
CA PRO A 394 19.63 -0.91 -19.59
C PRO A 394 21.12 -0.93 -19.98
N VAL A 395 21.96 -1.48 -19.11
CA VAL A 395 23.39 -1.68 -19.35
C VAL A 395 23.66 -3.16 -19.13
N ASP A 396 24.31 -3.80 -20.10
CA ASP A 396 24.46 -5.26 -20.17
C ASP A 396 23.09 -5.95 -20.08
N ASN A 397 22.94 -6.92 -19.18
CA ASN A 397 21.67 -7.57 -18.85
C ASN A 397 20.97 -6.94 -17.61
N ILE A 398 21.36 -5.74 -17.18
CA ILE A 398 20.86 -5.09 -15.97
C ILE A 398 19.91 -3.93 -16.33
N SER A 399 18.75 -3.91 -15.69
CA SER A 399 17.74 -2.86 -15.82
C SER A 399 17.18 -2.44 -14.46
N TYR A 400 16.72 -1.20 -14.35
CA TYR A 400 15.99 -0.73 -13.18
C TYR A 400 14.49 -0.97 -13.35
N GLY A 401 13.85 -1.45 -12.29
CA GLY A 401 12.41 -1.61 -12.22
C GLY A 401 11.73 -0.34 -11.72
N PHE A 402 10.82 0.22 -12.52
CA PHE A 402 9.97 1.34 -12.14
C PHE A 402 8.52 0.86 -11.98
N THR A 403 7.68 1.59 -11.26
CA THR A 403 6.25 1.25 -11.20
C THR A 403 5.68 1.16 -12.62
N SER A 404 5.04 0.02 -12.92
CA SER A 404 4.53 -0.39 -14.24
C SER A 404 5.54 -1.05 -15.19
N THR A 405 6.83 -1.14 -14.87
CA THR A 405 7.79 -1.96 -15.65
C THR A 405 7.27 -3.39 -15.72
N ARG A 406 7.13 -3.92 -16.93
CA ARG A 406 6.59 -5.26 -17.20
C ARG A 406 7.65 -6.14 -17.83
N ILE A 407 7.74 -7.40 -17.43
CA ILE A 407 8.58 -8.40 -18.07
C ILE A 407 7.68 -9.59 -18.42
N PRO A 408 7.40 -9.81 -19.72
CA PRO A 408 6.71 -11.02 -20.15
C PRO A 408 7.57 -12.25 -19.84
N ILE A 409 7.03 -13.13 -18.99
CA ILE A 409 7.61 -14.44 -18.67
C ILE A 409 7.21 -15.44 -19.74
N ARG A 410 5.98 -15.33 -20.23
CA ARG A 410 5.43 -16.13 -21.32
C ARG A 410 4.60 -15.25 -22.26
N PRO A 411 4.96 -15.13 -23.55
CA PRO A 411 6.23 -15.59 -24.13
C PRO A 411 7.41 -14.86 -23.46
N THR A 412 8.57 -15.50 -23.42
CA THR A 412 9.80 -14.93 -22.85
C THR A 412 10.26 -13.70 -23.64
N LEU A 413 10.12 -12.51 -23.06
CA LEU A 413 10.56 -11.25 -23.66
C LEU A 413 11.33 -10.39 -22.64
N GLY A 414 12.03 -9.37 -23.13
CA GLY A 414 12.72 -8.39 -22.30
C GLY A 414 11.77 -7.39 -21.60
N PRO A 415 12.32 -6.49 -20.77
CA PRO A 415 11.56 -5.46 -20.09
C PRO A 415 10.82 -4.51 -21.03
N ASP A 416 9.56 -4.24 -20.71
CA ASP A 416 8.65 -3.32 -21.38
C ASP A 416 8.32 -2.16 -20.43
N ASN A 417 8.79 -0.97 -20.81
CA ASN A 417 8.57 0.29 -20.11
C ASN A 417 7.58 1.21 -20.85
N SER A 418 6.85 0.70 -21.85
CA SER A 418 5.89 1.51 -22.64
C SER A 418 4.74 2.07 -21.80
N LYS A 419 4.43 1.44 -20.65
CA LYS A 419 3.37 1.84 -19.72
C LYS A 419 3.87 2.63 -18.51
N LEU A 420 5.13 3.06 -18.49
CA LEU A 420 5.60 3.97 -17.46
C LEU A 420 4.83 5.28 -17.52
N VAL A 421 4.46 5.81 -16.35
CA VAL A 421 3.73 7.07 -16.28
C VAL A 421 4.71 8.23 -16.38
N VAL A 422 4.46 9.09 -17.36
CA VAL A 422 5.10 10.40 -17.50
C VAL A 422 4.01 11.43 -17.24
N LEU A 423 4.23 12.31 -16.25
CA LEU A 423 3.23 13.34 -15.94
C LEU A 423 3.11 14.32 -17.10
N GLN A 424 1.89 14.76 -17.38
CA GLN A 424 1.61 15.78 -18.39
C GLN A 424 0.80 16.93 -17.78
N PRO A 425 1.44 17.83 -17.01
CA PRO A 425 0.75 18.91 -16.28
C PRO A 425 -0.15 19.77 -17.17
N GLN A 426 0.33 20.14 -18.36
CA GLN A 426 -0.45 20.95 -19.29
C GLN A 426 -1.74 20.23 -19.73
N ASN A 427 -1.66 18.93 -20.05
CA ASN A 427 -2.85 18.14 -20.41
C ASN A 427 -3.85 18.08 -19.25
N TYR A 428 -3.39 18.05 -18.00
CA TYR A 428 -4.28 18.07 -16.83
C TYR A 428 -5.02 19.40 -16.69
N ILE A 429 -4.34 20.51 -16.99
CA ILE A 429 -4.93 21.86 -17.01
C ILE A 429 -5.89 22.01 -18.19
N ASP A 430 -5.50 21.57 -19.38
CA ASP A 430 -6.34 21.63 -20.58
C ASP A 430 -7.65 20.85 -20.38
N LEU A 431 -7.59 19.67 -19.74
CA LEU A 431 -8.77 18.91 -19.34
C LEU A 431 -9.69 19.67 -18.37
N LEU A 432 -9.11 20.44 -17.45
CA LEU A 432 -9.88 21.28 -16.51
C LEU A 432 -10.55 22.45 -17.26
N LEU A 433 -9.79 23.11 -18.14
CA LEU A 433 -10.28 24.22 -18.96
C LEU A 433 -11.27 23.77 -20.04
N ALA A 434 -11.27 22.51 -20.48
CA ALA A 434 -12.29 21.99 -21.39
C ALA A 434 -13.71 22.08 -20.81
N ASN A 435 -13.85 22.23 -19.49
CA ASN A 435 -15.11 22.49 -18.83
C ASN A 435 -15.45 23.99 -18.86
N GLU A 436 -16.40 24.38 -19.73
CA GLU A 436 -16.85 25.77 -19.89
C GLU A 436 -17.47 26.37 -18.61
N GLU A 437 -18.13 25.54 -17.79
CA GLU A 437 -18.67 25.99 -16.51
C GLU A 437 -17.55 26.35 -15.53
N PHE A 438 -16.49 25.52 -15.47
CA PHE A 438 -15.31 25.82 -14.68
C PHE A 438 -14.64 27.11 -15.16
N LYS A 439 -14.39 27.27 -16.46
CA LYS A 439 -13.76 28.49 -17.03
C LYS A 439 -14.49 29.76 -16.61
N ARG A 440 -15.82 29.78 -16.74
CA ARG A 440 -16.64 30.94 -16.37
C ARG A 440 -16.53 31.26 -14.89
N THR A 441 -16.71 30.24 -14.04
CA THR A 441 -16.70 30.39 -12.58
C THR A 441 -15.31 30.74 -12.04
N PHE A 442 -14.25 30.13 -12.57
CA PHE A 442 -12.86 30.40 -12.19
C PHE A 442 -12.45 31.83 -12.55
N THR A 443 -12.81 32.31 -13.75
CA THR A 443 -12.50 33.68 -14.18
C THR A 443 -13.12 34.71 -13.24
N ALA A 444 -14.35 34.48 -12.78
CA ALA A 444 -15.02 35.33 -11.80
C ALA A 444 -14.37 35.26 -10.40
N ALA A 445 -13.92 34.08 -9.98
CA ALA A 445 -13.31 33.86 -8.67
C ALA A 445 -11.85 34.32 -8.57
N LYS A 446 -11.09 34.31 -9.68
CA LYS A 446 -9.64 34.60 -9.70
C LYS A 446 -9.30 35.98 -9.13
N GLN A 447 -10.11 37.00 -9.45
CA GLN A 447 -9.93 38.35 -8.90
C GLN A 447 -10.14 38.39 -7.38
N GLN A 448 -11.09 37.61 -6.86
CA GLN A 448 -11.36 37.52 -5.43
C GLN A 448 -10.24 36.78 -4.69
N LEU A 449 -9.71 35.70 -5.28
CA LEU A 449 -8.57 34.95 -4.74
C LEU A 449 -7.32 35.83 -4.62
N GLN A 450 -7.02 36.61 -5.65
CA GLN A 450 -5.89 37.56 -5.62
C GLN A 450 -6.02 38.59 -4.49
N ALA A 451 -7.23 39.13 -4.28
CA ALA A 451 -7.48 40.04 -3.17
C ALA A 451 -7.31 39.36 -1.79
N MET A 452 -7.73 38.10 -1.66
CA MET A 452 -7.55 37.32 -0.43
C MET A 452 -6.08 37.04 -0.12
N HIS A 453 -5.25 36.76 -1.13
CA HIS A 453 -3.80 36.55 -0.94
C HIS A 453 -3.08 37.81 -0.45
N GLU A 454 -3.42 38.98 -0.97
CA GLU A 454 -2.83 40.23 -0.49
C GLU A 454 -3.17 40.51 0.98
N ILE A 455 -4.36 40.11 1.43
CA ILE A 455 -4.72 40.17 2.85
C ILE A 455 -3.92 39.14 3.66
N ALA A 456 -3.80 37.90 3.17
CA ALA A 456 -3.11 36.82 3.86
C ALA A 456 -1.61 37.08 4.06
N LYS A 457 -0.93 37.76 3.12
CA LYS A 457 0.48 38.16 3.23
C LYS A 457 0.80 39.05 4.44
N THR A 458 -0.20 39.64 5.08
CA THR A 458 -0.04 40.53 6.25
C THR A 458 -0.27 39.83 7.60
N GLY A 459 -0.62 38.53 7.59
CA GLY A 459 -0.94 37.74 8.78
C GLY A 459 0.22 36.93 9.37
N HIS A 460 -0.03 36.27 10.50
CA HIS A 460 0.88 35.30 11.12
C HIS A 460 1.03 34.05 10.24
N SER A 461 2.26 33.54 10.11
CA SER A 461 2.56 32.32 9.32
C SER A 461 2.03 31.03 9.95
N TYR A 462 1.60 31.06 11.21
CA TYR A 462 1.16 29.88 11.97
C TYR A 462 -0.17 30.11 12.70
N PRO A 463 -0.95 29.04 12.93
CA PRO A 463 -0.70 27.66 12.49
C PRO A 463 -0.93 27.47 10.98
N GLU A 464 -0.13 26.61 10.35
CA GLU A 464 -0.33 26.14 8.97
C GLU A 464 -0.88 24.71 8.99
N ILE A 465 -1.91 24.43 8.18
CA ILE A 465 -2.57 23.12 8.13
C ILE A 465 -2.31 22.46 6.78
N VAL A 466 -1.72 21.27 6.80
CA VAL A 466 -1.47 20.45 5.61
C VAL A 466 -2.24 19.15 5.69
N PHE A 467 -3.19 18.97 4.77
CA PHE A 467 -3.99 17.76 4.67
C PHE A 467 -3.24 16.68 3.89
N LEU A 468 -2.63 15.73 4.60
CA LEU A 468 -1.98 14.57 4.00
C LEU A 468 -3.01 13.57 3.47
N GLY A 469 -4.22 13.55 4.03
CA GLY A 469 -5.32 12.72 3.54
C GLY A 469 -6.70 13.23 3.94
N THR A 470 -7.66 12.97 3.05
CA THR A 470 -9.03 13.54 3.09
C THR A 470 -10.10 12.51 2.68
N GLY A 471 -9.73 11.23 2.66
CA GLY A 471 -10.59 10.09 2.40
C GLY A 471 -11.05 9.42 3.69
N SER A 472 -12.13 8.64 3.58
CA SER A 472 -12.75 7.89 4.69
C SER A 472 -12.75 6.40 4.36
N ALA A 473 -12.56 5.56 5.38
CA ALA A 473 -12.57 4.09 5.36
C ALA A 473 -11.47 3.44 4.50
N CYS A 474 -11.46 3.70 3.19
CA CYS A 474 -10.52 3.13 2.25
C CYS A 474 -9.87 4.25 1.43
N PRO A 475 -8.55 4.19 1.18
CA PRO A 475 -7.93 5.15 0.27
C PRO A 475 -8.52 4.99 -1.12
N SER A 476 -8.63 6.10 -1.83
CA SER A 476 -9.03 6.14 -3.23
C SER A 476 -7.86 6.60 -4.09
N LYS A 477 -8.02 6.57 -5.43
CA LYS A 477 -7.03 7.15 -6.35
C LYS A 477 -6.62 8.59 -5.95
N PRO A 478 -7.57 9.56 -5.82
CA PRO A 478 -7.20 10.93 -5.47
C PRO A 478 -6.87 11.14 -3.98
N ARG A 479 -7.51 10.41 -3.06
CA ARG A 479 -7.49 10.76 -1.63
C ARG A 479 -6.95 9.62 -0.79
N ASN A 480 -5.90 9.91 -0.01
CA ASN A 480 -5.48 9.04 1.09
C ASN A 480 -6.47 9.13 2.25
N THR A 481 -6.45 8.14 3.14
CA THR A 481 -7.13 8.14 4.45
C THR A 481 -6.57 9.22 5.39
N SER A 482 -7.25 9.50 6.49
CA SER A 482 -7.04 10.67 7.35
C SER A 482 -5.58 10.86 7.82
N GLY A 483 -5.12 12.11 7.76
CA GLY A 483 -3.83 12.54 8.28
C GLY A 483 -3.65 14.02 8.03
N ILE A 484 -3.41 14.79 9.10
CA ILE A 484 -3.37 16.26 9.03
C ILE A 484 -2.16 16.75 9.84
N LEU A 485 -1.24 17.45 9.18
CA LEU A 485 -0.18 18.17 9.88
C LEU A 485 -0.68 19.56 10.24
N VAL A 486 -0.40 19.97 11.45
CA VAL A 486 -0.58 21.35 11.92
C VAL A 486 0.78 21.84 12.35
N HIS A 487 1.40 22.67 11.50
CA HIS A 487 2.64 23.36 11.85
C HIS A 487 2.30 24.46 12.83
N ILE A 488 2.93 24.41 14.00
CA ILE A 488 2.71 25.36 15.09
C ILE A 488 3.75 26.46 15.03
N ASN A 489 4.97 26.09 14.65
CA ASN A 489 6.10 26.95 14.34
C ASN A 489 7.13 26.11 13.56
N ASP A 490 8.30 26.66 13.27
CA ASP A 490 9.36 25.98 12.51
C ASP A 490 9.83 24.64 13.12
N GLY A 491 9.68 24.43 14.44
CA GLY A 491 10.20 23.26 15.15
C GLY A 491 9.15 22.29 15.72
N ASN A 492 7.88 22.71 15.79
CA ASN A 492 6.79 21.92 16.37
C ASN A 492 5.68 21.67 15.36
N ILE A 493 5.43 20.39 15.09
CA ILE A 493 4.34 19.93 14.24
C ILE A 493 3.45 18.98 15.04
N PHE A 494 2.14 19.17 14.92
CA PHE A 494 1.13 18.26 15.45
C PHE A 494 0.56 17.42 14.31
N LEU A 495 0.38 16.13 14.54
CA LEU A 495 -0.25 15.21 13.59
C LEU A 495 -1.60 14.75 14.14
N LEU A 496 -2.69 15.12 13.46
CA LEU A 496 -4.04 14.65 13.77
C LEU A 496 -4.36 13.48 12.83
N GLU A 497 -4.52 12.30 13.44
CA GLU A 497 -4.60 11.00 12.77
C GLU A 497 -3.33 10.60 12.00
N CYS A 498 -3.07 9.31 11.95
CA CYS A 498 -1.94 8.72 11.24
C CYS A 498 -2.36 7.44 10.53
N ALA A 499 -3.17 7.58 9.48
CA ALA A 499 -3.60 6.46 8.67
C ALA A 499 -2.47 5.88 7.79
N GLU A 500 -2.73 4.71 7.19
CA GLU A 500 -1.79 4.07 6.25
C GLU A 500 -1.38 5.04 5.13
N GLY A 501 -0.08 5.10 4.82
CA GLY A 501 0.44 5.95 3.75
C GLY A 501 0.68 7.41 4.13
N THR A 502 0.41 7.83 5.38
CA THR A 502 0.71 9.18 5.89
C THR A 502 2.17 9.57 5.63
N ILE A 503 3.12 8.67 5.87
CA ILE A 503 4.55 8.93 5.62
C ILE A 503 4.86 9.08 4.13
N GLY A 504 4.20 8.29 3.28
CA GLY A 504 4.30 8.47 1.83
C GLY A 504 3.81 9.84 1.39
N GLN A 505 2.71 10.33 1.98
CA GLN A 505 2.19 11.68 1.70
C GLN A 505 3.15 12.78 2.20
N ILE A 506 3.74 12.64 3.39
CA ILE A 506 4.81 13.55 3.85
C ILE A 506 5.94 13.60 2.81
N ARG A 507 6.39 12.44 2.31
CA ARG A 507 7.43 12.38 1.27
C ARG A 507 7.02 13.01 -0.05
N HIS A 508 5.74 12.91 -0.44
CA HIS A 508 5.24 13.58 -1.62
C HIS A 508 5.24 15.11 -1.46
N PHE A 509 4.82 15.63 -0.31
CA PHE A 509 4.83 17.07 -0.05
C PHE A 509 6.26 17.63 0.11
N TYR A 510 7.07 17.00 0.96
CA TYR A 510 8.33 17.59 1.44
C TYR A 510 9.61 17.00 0.82
N GLY A 511 9.52 15.89 0.08
CA GLY A 511 10.67 15.30 -0.61
C GLY A 511 11.83 15.01 0.36
N ASP A 512 13.01 15.56 0.07
CA ASP A 512 14.23 15.34 0.86
C ASP A 512 14.16 15.99 2.26
N GLN A 513 13.26 16.95 2.48
CA GLN A 513 13.02 17.56 3.81
C GLN A 513 12.15 16.69 4.73
N SER A 514 11.70 15.52 4.27
CA SER A 514 10.82 14.65 5.06
C SER A 514 11.40 14.26 6.42
N ASP A 515 12.71 14.08 6.54
CA ASP A 515 13.33 13.72 7.82
C ASP A 515 13.24 14.86 8.83
N GLU A 516 13.40 16.11 8.38
CA GLU A 516 13.21 17.30 9.22
C GLU A 516 11.77 17.39 9.71
N ILE A 517 10.80 17.26 8.81
CA ILE A 517 9.36 17.25 9.13
C ILE A 517 9.03 16.14 10.14
N LEU A 518 9.49 14.91 9.91
CA LEU A 518 9.27 13.79 10.82
C LEU A 518 9.86 14.06 12.20
N SER A 519 11.05 14.67 12.26
CA SER A 519 11.68 15.02 13.52
C SER A 519 10.85 16.06 14.29
N HIS A 520 10.30 17.06 13.61
CA HIS A 520 9.48 18.13 14.19
C HIS A 520 8.08 17.70 14.64
N ILE A 521 7.62 16.49 14.28
CA ILE A 521 6.37 15.95 14.85
C ILE A 521 6.58 15.67 16.35
N ARG A 522 5.96 16.49 17.19
CA ARG A 522 6.06 16.44 18.67
C ARG A 522 4.81 15.91 19.36
N PHE A 523 3.66 15.99 18.69
CA PHE A 523 2.38 15.51 19.21
C PHE A 523 1.60 14.79 18.11
N THR A 524 1.03 13.63 18.45
CA THR A 524 0.09 12.91 17.58
C THR A 524 -1.19 12.60 18.34
N TYR A 525 -2.33 12.87 17.72
CA TYR A 525 -3.64 12.52 18.23
C TYR A 525 -4.30 11.42 17.38
N ILE A 526 -4.87 10.41 18.04
CA ILE A 526 -5.72 9.39 17.44
C ILE A 526 -7.10 9.46 18.08
N SER A 527 -8.15 9.69 17.29
CA SER A 527 -9.52 9.84 17.83
C SER A 527 -10.13 8.53 18.30
N HIS A 528 -9.93 7.44 17.55
CA HIS A 528 -10.56 6.13 17.79
C HIS A 528 -9.82 4.97 17.10
N MET A 529 -10.31 3.74 17.27
CA MET A 529 -9.60 2.49 16.91
C MET A 529 -9.85 1.96 15.48
N HIS A 530 -10.39 2.77 14.57
CA HIS A 530 -10.52 2.36 13.17
C HIS A 530 -9.18 2.45 12.42
N ALA A 531 -8.96 1.50 11.50
CA ALA A 531 -7.70 1.35 10.77
C ALA A 531 -7.33 2.56 9.89
N ASP A 532 -8.32 3.24 9.33
CA ASP A 532 -8.17 4.41 8.46
C ASP A 532 -7.77 5.70 9.20
N HIS A 533 -7.49 5.60 10.50
CA HIS A 533 -7.04 6.69 11.36
C HIS A 533 -5.70 6.42 12.05
N LEU A 534 -5.33 5.15 12.25
CA LEU A 534 -4.09 4.77 12.99
C LEU A 534 -3.18 3.78 12.26
N GLY A 535 -3.59 3.28 11.08
CA GLY A 535 -2.89 2.21 10.36
C GLY A 535 -1.43 2.51 9.97
N GLY A 536 -1.04 3.79 9.93
CA GLY A 536 0.33 4.22 9.63
C GLY A 536 1.17 4.55 10.87
N LEU A 537 0.62 4.44 12.10
CA LEU A 537 1.29 4.92 13.31
C LEU A 537 2.59 4.15 13.63
N TYR A 538 2.62 2.83 13.40
CA TYR A 538 3.87 2.08 13.51
C TYR A 538 4.93 2.60 12.51
N GLY A 539 4.51 2.82 11.25
CA GLY A 539 5.36 3.39 10.21
C GLY A 539 5.90 4.76 10.58
N LEU A 540 5.06 5.64 11.16
CA LEU A 540 5.46 6.95 11.66
C LEU A 540 6.55 6.85 12.71
N LEU A 541 6.33 6.10 13.79
CA LEU A 541 7.29 5.99 14.90
C LEU A 541 8.65 5.47 14.41
N ARG A 542 8.63 4.42 13.58
CA ARG A 542 9.85 3.86 12.99
C ARG A 542 10.58 4.87 12.09
N GLN A 543 9.86 5.57 11.21
CA GLN A 543 10.47 6.54 10.29
C GLN A 543 10.93 7.81 11.00
N ARG A 544 10.26 8.21 12.07
CA ARG A 544 10.69 9.29 12.95
C ARG A 544 12.02 8.95 13.62
N ARG A 545 12.16 7.77 14.21
CA ARG A 545 13.43 7.31 14.79
C ARG A 545 14.58 7.34 13.79
N ARG A 546 14.37 6.75 12.61
CA ARG A 546 15.32 6.82 11.49
C ARG A 546 15.69 8.26 11.13
N ALA A 547 14.70 9.17 11.08
CA ALA A 547 14.93 10.57 10.75
C ALA A 547 15.83 11.27 11.80
N PHE A 548 15.58 11.04 13.09
CA PHE A 548 16.47 11.56 14.16
C PHE A 548 17.90 11.05 14.01
N GLU A 549 18.08 9.76 13.73
CA GLU A 549 19.39 9.15 13.50
C GLU A 549 20.10 9.72 12.27
N ASN A 550 19.39 9.85 11.14
CA ASN A 550 19.91 10.46 9.91
C ASN A 550 20.35 11.91 10.12
N LEU A 551 19.60 12.68 10.92
CA LEU A 551 19.92 14.06 11.27
C LEU A 551 21.00 14.16 12.36
N GLY A 552 21.39 13.05 13.00
CA GLY A 552 22.35 13.04 14.10
C GLY A 552 21.79 13.66 15.39
N HIS A 553 20.47 13.76 15.53
CA HIS A 553 19.78 14.34 16.68
C HIS A 553 19.50 13.28 17.74
N LYS A 554 19.50 13.67 19.01
CA LYS A 554 19.00 12.80 20.08
C LYS A 554 17.50 12.61 19.91
N TYR A 555 17.04 11.36 19.95
CA TYR A 555 15.62 11.06 19.87
C TYR A 555 14.84 11.71 21.01
N GLU A 556 13.80 12.46 20.67
CA GLU A 556 12.82 13.01 21.60
C GLU A 556 11.53 12.19 21.50
N LYS A 557 10.90 11.83 22.62
CA LYS A 557 9.66 11.05 22.58
C LYS A 557 8.49 11.84 22.01
N LEU A 558 7.64 11.16 21.26
CA LEU A 558 6.39 11.71 20.73
C LEU A 558 5.30 11.71 21.82
N ILE A 559 4.60 12.83 22.04
CA ILE A 559 3.39 12.81 22.86
C ILE A 559 2.26 12.16 22.04
N LEU A 560 1.83 10.97 22.42
CA LEU A 560 0.78 10.23 21.75
C LEU A 560 -0.50 10.27 22.59
N LEU A 561 -1.49 11.05 22.15
CA LEU A 561 -2.82 11.07 22.74
C LEU A 561 -3.74 10.12 21.96
N CYS A 562 -4.11 8.98 22.56
CA CYS A 562 -4.82 7.92 21.85
C CYS A 562 -5.83 7.15 22.72
N PRO A 563 -6.69 6.29 22.12
CA PRO A 563 -7.53 5.35 22.85
C PRO A 563 -6.69 4.41 23.71
N ASN A 564 -7.20 4.00 24.87
CA ASN A 564 -6.44 3.15 25.80
C ASN A 564 -6.10 1.78 25.20
N LYS A 565 -7.02 1.21 24.40
CA LYS A 565 -6.84 -0.06 23.71
C LYS A 565 -5.68 -0.06 22.71
N TYR A 566 -5.26 1.10 22.21
CA TYR A 566 -4.19 1.16 21.21
C TYR A 566 -2.84 0.69 21.77
N VAL A 567 -2.54 0.98 23.05
CA VAL A 567 -1.22 0.70 23.63
C VAL A 567 -0.85 -0.78 23.56
N ASP A 568 -1.81 -1.67 23.83
CA ASP A 568 -1.55 -3.12 23.72
C ASP A 568 -1.28 -3.54 22.27
N VAL A 569 -1.99 -2.94 21.31
CA VAL A 569 -1.77 -3.18 19.88
C VAL A 569 -0.40 -2.65 19.46
N GLY A 570 -0.06 -1.42 19.83
CA GLY A 570 1.20 -0.75 19.54
C GLY A 570 2.40 -1.50 20.12
N ARG A 571 2.36 -1.86 21.42
CA ARG A 571 3.42 -2.64 22.08
C ARG A 571 3.61 -4.01 21.41
N LYS A 572 2.53 -4.71 21.05
CA LYS A 572 2.63 -6.01 20.37
C LYS A 572 3.19 -5.88 18.97
N GLN A 573 2.71 -4.92 18.17
CA GLN A 573 3.26 -4.60 16.85
C GLN A 573 4.76 -4.29 16.95
N TRP A 574 5.15 -3.48 17.93
CA TRP A 574 6.54 -3.12 18.18
C TRP A 574 7.39 -4.33 18.52
N SER A 575 6.96 -5.14 19.49
CA SER A 575 7.67 -6.35 19.91
C SER A 575 7.80 -7.41 18.81
N TYR A 576 6.92 -7.35 17.80
CA TYR A 576 6.97 -8.23 16.66
C TYR A 576 8.04 -7.78 15.67
N PHE A 577 8.02 -6.50 15.26
CA PHE A 577 8.90 -5.99 14.20
C PHE A 577 10.23 -5.40 14.68
N SER A 578 10.36 -5.09 15.97
CA SER A 578 11.54 -4.48 16.59
C SER A 578 11.96 -5.28 17.82
N ASN A 579 13.28 -5.48 17.95
CA ASN A 579 13.91 -6.08 19.11
C ASN A 579 14.90 -5.14 19.82
N GLU A 580 15.10 -3.91 19.31
CA GLU A 580 16.08 -2.97 19.85
C GLU A 580 15.46 -2.00 20.85
N TYR A 581 14.34 -1.40 20.48
CA TYR A 581 13.60 -0.46 21.31
C TYR A 581 12.25 -1.04 21.70
N SER A 582 11.68 -0.55 22.78
CA SER A 582 10.27 -0.77 23.13
C SER A 582 9.40 0.36 22.58
N PHE A 583 8.10 0.11 22.46
CA PHE A 583 7.13 1.14 22.10
C PHE A 583 7.19 2.34 23.07
N ASP A 584 7.38 2.07 24.35
CA ASP A 584 7.43 3.09 25.41
C ASP A 584 8.72 3.93 25.38
N ASP A 585 9.74 3.51 24.62
CA ASP A 585 10.94 4.33 24.35
C ASP A 585 10.69 5.41 23.30
N ASP A 586 9.65 5.25 22.49
CA ASP A 586 9.32 6.17 21.39
C ASP A 586 8.25 7.20 21.75
N VAL A 587 7.37 6.85 22.70
CA VAL A 587 6.18 7.65 22.99
C VAL A 587 6.02 7.98 24.48
N HIS A 588 5.45 9.15 24.74
CA HIS A 588 4.76 9.47 25.98
C HIS A 588 3.26 9.33 25.74
N VAL A 589 2.69 8.23 26.23
CA VAL A 589 1.26 7.94 26.02
C VAL A 589 0.40 8.76 26.99
N VAL A 590 -0.64 9.39 26.44
CA VAL A 590 -1.75 9.97 27.18
C VAL A 590 -3.04 9.35 26.63
N PHE A 591 -3.96 8.94 27.50
CA PHE A 591 -5.21 8.35 27.02
C PHE A 591 -6.27 9.41 26.77
N ASN A 592 -7.05 9.24 25.70
CA ASN A 592 -8.15 10.17 25.40
C ASN A 592 -9.07 10.39 26.61
N ARG A 593 -9.38 9.32 27.36
CA ARG A 593 -10.26 9.39 28.54
C ARG A 593 -9.72 10.21 29.72
N THR A 594 -8.42 10.45 29.82
CA THR A 594 -7.86 11.20 30.97
C THR A 594 -8.01 12.71 30.81
N LEU A 595 -8.38 13.20 29.62
CA LEU A 595 -8.50 14.62 29.31
C LEU A 595 -9.94 15.06 29.00
N THR A 596 -10.95 14.27 29.37
CA THR A 596 -12.36 14.61 29.12
C THR A 596 -12.81 15.87 29.86
N ASN A 597 -12.21 16.12 31.03
CA ASN A 597 -12.41 17.32 31.84
C ASN A 597 -11.38 18.43 31.54
N GLY A 598 -10.56 18.27 30.49
CA GLY A 598 -9.46 19.18 30.16
C GLY A 598 -8.17 18.90 30.95
N LEU A 599 -7.15 19.73 30.73
CA LEU A 599 -5.92 19.70 31.53
C LEU A 599 -6.20 20.17 32.96
N PRO A 600 -5.66 19.49 33.99
CA PRO A 600 -5.80 19.91 35.37
C PRO A 600 -5.12 21.26 35.61
N THR A 601 -5.63 22.03 36.56
CA THR A 601 -4.98 23.27 37.01
C THR A 601 -3.83 22.90 37.96
N ILE A 602 -2.59 23.09 37.51
CA ILE A 602 -1.41 22.77 38.32
C ILE A 602 -1.02 23.94 39.23
N THR A 603 -1.03 23.73 40.55
CA THR A 603 -0.44 24.62 41.56
C THR A 603 0.84 24.01 42.12
N HIS A 604 2.00 24.63 41.87
CA HIS A 604 3.30 24.13 42.37
C HIS A 604 3.56 24.45 43.87
N VAL A 605 2.52 24.85 44.62
CA VAL A 605 2.59 25.22 46.04
C VAL A 605 1.39 24.62 46.77
N GLY A 606 1.61 23.62 47.64
CA GLY A 606 0.56 22.95 48.41
C GLY A 606 -0.27 21.97 47.56
N GLY A 607 -0.06 20.67 47.76
CA GLY A 607 -0.40 19.64 46.77
C GLY A 607 -1.84 19.11 46.78
N GLU A 608 -2.40 19.02 45.58
CA GLU A 608 -3.50 18.11 45.19
C GLU A 608 -3.17 17.30 43.91
N ASN A 609 -2.15 17.70 43.12
CA ASN A 609 -1.80 17.08 41.84
C ASN A 609 -0.76 15.96 42.00
N THR A 610 -0.93 14.86 41.25
CA THR A 610 0.03 13.76 41.16
C THR A 610 1.26 14.13 40.32
N GLU A 611 2.38 13.44 40.53
CA GLU A 611 3.59 13.63 39.72
C GLU A 611 3.34 13.40 38.22
N GLU A 612 2.46 12.45 37.90
CA GLU A 612 2.08 12.15 36.51
C GLU A 612 1.29 13.30 35.86
N GLU A 613 0.39 13.94 36.61
CA GLU A 613 -0.37 15.10 36.13
C GLU A 613 0.53 16.31 35.89
N ILE A 614 1.49 16.55 36.79
CA ILE A 614 2.48 17.62 36.64
C ILE A 614 3.34 17.35 35.40
N PHE A 615 3.90 16.15 35.26
CA PHE A 615 4.70 15.76 34.10
C PHE A 615 3.94 15.91 32.78
N ARG A 616 2.66 15.49 32.75
CA ARG A 616 1.78 15.62 31.58
C ARG A 616 1.53 17.09 31.23
N PHE A 617 1.20 17.90 32.23
CA PHE A 617 0.99 19.34 32.04
C PHE A 617 2.24 20.02 31.48
N ASP A 618 3.42 19.75 32.07
CA ASP A 618 4.69 20.28 31.61
C ASP A 618 5.02 19.83 30.18
N SER A 619 4.72 18.57 29.83
CA SER A 619 4.92 18.03 28.48
C SER A 619 4.08 18.79 27.44
N PHE A 620 2.79 19.03 27.70
CA PHE A 620 1.94 19.81 26.79
C PHE A 620 2.35 21.29 26.72
N LYS A 621 2.70 21.88 27.87
CA LYS A 621 3.16 23.27 27.93
C LYS A 621 4.46 23.48 27.16
N SER A 622 5.36 22.49 27.15
CA SER A 622 6.63 22.54 26.41
C SER A 622 6.45 22.68 24.89
N ILE A 623 5.29 22.25 24.37
CA ILE A 623 4.91 22.39 22.95
C ILE A 623 3.88 23.50 22.73
N GLY A 624 3.71 24.41 23.69
CA GLY A 624 2.84 25.59 23.58
C GLY A 624 1.36 25.35 23.88
N LEU A 625 0.97 24.16 24.34
CA LEU A 625 -0.41 23.86 24.70
C LEU A 625 -0.66 24.14 26.18
N HIS A 626 -1.58 25.07 26.47
CA HIS A 626 -2.03 25.35 27.84
C HIS A 626 -3.43 24.78 28.12
N GLY A 627 -4.16 24.36 27.09
CA GLY A 627 -5.43 23.64 27.23
C GLY A 627 -5.51 22.48 26.24
N VAL A 628 -5.78 21.28 26.75
CA VAL A 628 -6.04 20.09 25.95
C VAL A 628 -7.26 19.40 26.56
N GLN A 629 -8.31 19.27 25.78
CA GLN A 629 -9.55 18.63 26.20
C GLN A 629 -10.00 17.65 25.14
N THR A 630 -10.37 16.45 25.56
CA THR A 630 -11.05 15.49 24.70
C THR A 630 -12.54 15.50 25.01
N VAL A 631 -13.38 15.15 24.04
CA VAL A 631 -14.82 15.05 24.24
C VAL A 631 -15.25 13.68 23.75
N LEU A 632 -15.91 12.89 24.57
CA LEU A 632 -16.48 11.61 24.14
C LEU A 632 -17.58 11.89 23.10
N VAL A 633 -17.55 11.19 21.98
CA VAL A 633 -18.48 11.43 20.86
C VAL A 633 -19.16 10.17 20.39
N GLU A 634 -20.34 10.33 19.78
CA GLU A 634 -21.09 9.20 19.23
C GLU A 634 -20.52 8.77 17.88
N HIS A 635 -19.85 7.62 17.87
CA HIS A 635 -19.39 6.90 16.67
C HIS A 635 -19.16 5.42 16.95
N ILE A 636 -18.02 5.08 17.55
CA ILE A 636 -17.70 3.76 18.09
C ILE A 636 -17.30 3.86 19.57
N TYR A 637 -17.10 2.71 20.21
CA TYR A 637 -16.61 2.70 21.58
C TYR A 637 -15.26 3.42 21.69
N ASP A 638 -15.13 4.31 22.66
CA ASP A 638 -13.92 5.10 22.93
C ASP A 638 -13.55 6.16 21.87
N ALA A 639 -14.50 6.57 21.04
CA ALA A 639 -14.29 7.67 20.09
C ALA A 639 -14.32 9.04 20.79
N HIS A 640 -13.31 9.87 20.51
CA HIS A 640 -13.21 11.21 21.08
C HIS A 640 -12.95 12.27 20.00
N ALA A 641 -13.48 13.48 20.22
CA ALA A 641 -13.04 14.71 19.59
C ALA A 641 -11.97 15.39 20.46
N LEU A 642 -11.27 16.38 19.90
CA LEU A 642 -10.16 17.12 20.53
C LEU A 642 -10.38 18.63 20.44
N VAL A 643 -10.11 19.33 21.53
CA VAL A 643 -10.01 20.79 21.59
C VAL A 643 -8.65 21.17 22.19
N LEU A 644 -7.85 21.91 21.43
CA LEU A 644 -6.54 22.44 21.80
C LEU A 644 -6.60 23.95 21.99
N ARG A 645 -5.90 24.47 22.99
CA ARG A 645 -5.72 25.90 23.25
C ARG A 645 -4.23 26.21 23.36
N HIS A 646 -3.76 27.09 22.49
CA HIS A 646 -2.35 27.44 22.38
C HIS A 646 -2.03 28.73 23.12
N ILE A 647 -0.80 28.87 23.63
CA ILE A 647 -0.35 30.06 24.36
C ILE A 647 -0.43 31.36 23.54
N ASP A 648 -0.38 31.25 22.21
CA ASP A 648 -0.52 32.41 21.30
C ASP A 648 -1.98 32.85 21.11
N GLY A 649 -2.92 32.27 21.86
CA GLY A 649 -4.32 32.70 21.93
C GLY A 649 -5.26 32.08 20.90
N TRP A 650 -4.76 31.24 19.99
CA TRP A 650 -5.61 30.47 19.08
C TRP A 650 -6.06 29.14 19.69
N SER A 651 -7.14 28.58 19.14
CA SER A 651 -7.67 27.27 19.52
C SER A 651 -7.96 26.43 18.28
N LEU A 652 -7.87 25.11 18.40
CA LEU A 652 -8.14 24.14 17.34
C LEU A 652 -9.11 23.08 17.85
N ALA A 653 -10.19 22.85 17.12
CA ALA A 653 -11.17 21.81 17.39
C ALA A 653 -11.12 20.77 16.26
N PHE A 654 -10.99 19.49 16.61
CA PHE A 654 -10.92 18.37 15.67
C PHE A 654 -11.90 17.28 16.08
N SER A 655 -12.86 16.96 15.21
CA SER A 655 -13.98 16.09 15.56
C SER A 655 -13.65 14.60 15.64
N GLY A 656 -12.61 14.15 14.93
CA GLY A 656 -12.53 12.75 14.50
C GLY A 656 -13.77 12.35 13.69
N ASP A 657 -14.09 11.06 13.70
CA ASP A 657 -15.38 10.56 13.22
C ASP A 657 -16.43 10.70 14.33
N CYS A 658 -17.46 11.51 14.08
CA CYS A 658 -18.38 11.96 15.11
C CYS A 658 -19.74 12.32 14.49
N LYS A 659 -20.86 11.88 15.08
CA LYS A 659 -22.18 12.47 14.80
C LYS A 659 -22.25 13.90 15.36
N GLN A 660 -23.31 14.66 15.04
CA GLN A 660 -23.46 15.99 15.66
C GLN A 660 -23.46 15.89 17.20
N SER A 661 -22.59 16.64 17.86
CA SER A 661 -22.37 16.56 19.32
C SER A 661 -22.51 17.94 19.96
N SER A 662 -23.49 18.07 20.87
CA SER A 662 -23.67 19.27 21.70
C SER A 662 -22.47 19.53 22.60
N ASP A 663 -21.88 18.46 23.13
CA ASP A 663 -20.79 18.55 24.09
C ASP A 663 -19.51 19.03 23.40
N PHE A 664 -19.30 18.62 22.14
CA PHE A 664 -18.17 19.12 21.35
C PHE A 664 -18.35 20.60 21.00
N ILE A 665 -19.57 21.00 20.59
CA ILE A 665 -19.91 22.42 20.35
C ILE A 665 -19.68 23.27 21.60
N GLN A 666 -20.00 22.75 22.79
CA GLN A 666 -19.78 23.46 24.04
C GLN A 666 -18.29 23.57 24.39
N ALA A 667 -17.50 22.55 24.04
CA ALA A 667 -16.08 22.51 24.36
C ALA A 667 -15.21 23.43 23.49
N GLY A 668 -15.58 23.67 22.21
CA GLY A 668 -14.78 24.46 21.27
C GLY A 668 -15.51 24.82 19.99
#